data_AF-A0A1F3G2P0-F1
#
_entry.id   AF-A0A1F3G2P0-F1
#
_cell.length_a   1.000
_cell.length_b   1.000
_cell.length_c   1.000
_cell.angle_alpha   90.00
_cell.angle_beta   90.00
_cell.angle_gamma   90.00
#
_symmetry.space_group_name_H-M   'P 1'
#
loop_
_entity.id
_entity.type
_entity.pdbx_description
1 polymer ?
#
loop_
_entity_poly.entity_id
_entity_poly.type
_entity_poly.pdbx_seq_one_letter_code
_entity_poly.pdbx_strand_id
1 'polypeptide(L)'
;MKKKLFTKLILSIFAYLFIISNTLYSQNILPQEAPLNKYFVEYIQTSNVTKDGFGLGEIPSAEKPNFSYIIKNGAKYAPKTLGFPESYDLRDYDLVTPPKNQGSCGACWTFATMGSIESYWKKNGYGTYDLSENNLKNCHGFTSAPCDGGNHFKSMAYLSRLKGPVYDSLDVYSTTVHDCNPDIEPAAFVMEARFLINTPEILKQALLDYGGLYTNMRWEDSSYNSVDKTYFYGGATSNSTNHAVLLVGWDDTKITAGGVGAWIIKNSWGTYWGESGYFYISYNDTKVNTSVAYFPTKMDYNPEIKQYFYDNFGWTGSFGYNDTIAYGLTKFTAEGNEKVDKVGTWINSAGANITIDVLDSTTGILATVSAFCDYPGYHVINLPSSVNISTGNNFYIRVKYVTPTYNYPLTTESASGCTPVIQTEKCWISYNSSSWTAIGGGTAYARNLCIRAYTSPQEILTCSVDAGADQTICAGDIKSLSATGATSYLWNTGAITAKISVNPVTTTTYYVTGTTGACTIQDTVIVTVNELPIISSFNTTGRVTCNGSFDGFGSVIMLGNNKDYMYVWSNGSTEDSIYDLSGGDYIVTAIGINGCYTKDTMSLFEPAYFPEVSNITEVNNTNKSIVLNWNRNIETTSYMARMKKTTESTWTRYFTINSSDTSILINSLEANTEYVFQIRQFKDSSTYSCMTDYIFTTQEEITNTCNIATSLIVNNVSTSTAKLNWINDINAVSYMVRWRVKAGPEAWRYYTATAGQSSIVIGDLTSDTEYEWQIRKFCVGGFYSDFTNLVGSEFTTNNVALCTQAEYLNVSNLKSTQVTFNWVPVSNDSIYMIRWRVKAGPDAWSYYNAPSGIRIATINGLTSNTEYEWQIRTICNNNSISDFTNLFKFTTSQSCADISSLSQEVGITYAILKWDTVPKADHYLLRWRIQNGAWMYININEQSSEQQIGCAVCNEADQLLPISTYEWQIRAFCNVEGTEYSNFSGIQQFYTLKPKSIQQNVTSKTSISSNFNVYPNPFNENFSIEYNIPQNGNVTIELFDLKGQKISTIANKYETEGNHTITNSLSNNDNSNIYFVRFIFNNEVVIKKIVQIK
;
A
#
# COMPACT_ATOMS: atom_id res chain seq x y z
N MET A 1 106.93 -38.86 41.51
CA MET A 1 105.48 -39.13 41.31
C MET A 1 104.67 -38.44 42.39
N LYS A 2 103.47 -37.91 42.08
CA LYS A 2 102.32 -37.69 43.00
C LYS A 2 101.11 -37.14 42.22
N LYS A 3 100.41 -38.01 41.50
CA LYS A 3 99.08 -37.76 40.88
C LYS A 3 98.05 -38.69 41.55
N LYS A 4 96.77 -38.29 41.56
CA LYS A 4 95.62 -38.92 42.26
C LYS A 4 95.49 -38.65 43.77
N LEU A 5 95.04 -37.45 44.15
CA LEU A 5 94.20 -37.26 45.35
C LEU A 5 93.30 -36.00 45.29
N PHE A 6 92.88 -35.55 44.10
CA PHE A 6 92.25 -34.23 43.91
C PHE A 6 90.89 -34.30 43.17
N THR A 7 90.14 -35.39 43.36
CA THR A 7 88.96 -35.70 42.51
C THR A 7 87.75 -36.24 43.28
N LYS A 8 87.68 -36.02 44.60
CA LYS A 8 86.49 -36.34 45.42
C LYS A 8 86.03 -35.25 46.41
N LEU A 9 86.71 -34.09 46.47
CA LEU A 9 86.29 -32.95 47.31
C LEU A 9 85.61 -31.80 46.53
N ILE A 10 85.34 -32.01 45.23
CA ILE A 10 84.74 -30.99 44.34
C ILE A 10 83.20 -31.14 44.28
N LEU A 11 82.69 -32.36 44.44
CA LEU A 11 81.25 -32.68 44.27
C LEU A 11 80.35 -32.25 45.44
N SER A 12 80.89 -31.90 46.61
CA SER A 12 80.13 -31.45 47.78
C SER A 12 80.14 -29.93 48.01
N ILE A 13 81.00 -29.18 47.32
CA ILE A 13 81.09 -27.71 47.45
C ILE A 13 80.26 -27.01 46.35
N PHE A 14 80.18 -27.57 45.14
CA PHE A 14 79.32 -27.05 44.07
C PHE A 14 77.82 -27.04 44.42
N ALA A 15 77.38 -27.89 45.36
CA ALA A 15 76.00 -27.90 45.84
C ALA A 15 75.64 -26.73 46.78
N TYR A 16 76.62 -26.01 47.34
CA TYR A 16 76.39 -24.92 48.31
C TYR A 16 76.77 -23.53 47.79
N LEU A 17 77.35 -23.44 46.60
CA LEU A 17 77.60 -22.18 45.87
C LEU A 17 76.59 -21.91 44.74
N PHE A 18 75.61 -22.81 44.54
CA PHE A 18 74.45 -22.59 43.67
C PHE A 18 73.23 -22.00 44.40
N ILE A 19 73.43 -21.59 45.66
CA ILE A 19 72.48 -20.85 46.49
C ILE A 19 73.19 -19.53 46.85
N ILE A 20 72.49 -18.40 46.79
CA ILE A 20 73.04 -17.02 46.89
C ILE A 20 73.91 -16.61 45.68
N SER A 21 73.34 -16.59 44.47
CA SER A 21 73.69 -15.60 43.40
C SER A 21 72.72 -15.59 42.21
N ASN A 22 71.46 -15.98 42.41
CA ASN A 22 70.37 -15.71 41.46
C ASN A 22 69.22 -14.98 42.18
N THR A 23 69.49 -13.74 42.60
CA THR A 23 68.43 -12.72 42.58
C THR A 23 67.99 -12.60 41.13
N LEU A 24 66.85 -13.20 40.80
CA LEU A 24 66.19 -12.96 39.52
C LEU A 24 65.93 -11.45 39.43
N TYR A 25 66.75 -10.77 38.64
CA TYR A 25 66.45 -9.40 38.22
C TYR A 25 65.15 -9.46 37.43
N SER A 26 64.06 -9.06 38.08
CA SER A 26 62.89 -8.59 37.36
C SER A 26 63.38 -7.46 36.47
N GLN A 27 63.46 -7.71 35.16
CA GLN A 27 63.62 -6.62 34.22
C GLN A 27 62.30 -5.87 34.22
N ASN A 28 62.26 -4.79 35.00
CA ASN A 28 61.17 -3.83 34.97
C ASN A 28 61.03 -3.35 33.53
N ILE A 29 60.01 -3.83 32.81
CA ILE A 29 59.72 -3.39 31.45
C ILE A 29 59.21 -1.96 31.59
N LEU A 30 60.10 -1.00 31.37
CA LEU A 30 59.77 0.42 31.53
C LEU A 30 58.96 0.90 30.32
N PRO A 31 57.93 1.73 30.53
CA PRO A 31 57.25 2.43 29.45
C PRO A 31 58.21 3.30 28.62
N GLN A 32 57.94 3.37 27.32
CA GLN A 32 58.73 4.06 26.30
C GLN A 32 57.83 4.90 25.38
N GLU A 33 58.41 5.99 24.86
CA GLU A 33 57.74 6.98 24.02
C GLU A 33 58.05 6.74 22.54
N ALA A 34 57.05 6.95 21.67
CA ALA A 34 57.25 6.84 20.24
C ALA A 34 58.15 7.97 19.71
N PRO A 35 58.94 7.73 18.65
CA PRO A 35 59.63 8.80 17.95
C PRO A 35 58.64 9.76 17.26
N LEU A 36 58.79 11.06 17.50
CA LEU A 36 58.02 12.11 16.82
C LEU A 36 58.12 12.02 15.30
N ASN A 37 57.08 12.46 14.60
CA ASN A 37 57.06 12.58 13.15
C ASN A 37 58.16 13.53 12.67
N LYS A 38 59.13 13.02 11.90
CA LYS A 38 60.24 13.81 11.39
C LYS A 38 59.81 15.08 10.62
N TYR A 39 58.66 15.06 9.94
CA TYR A 39 58.17 16.23 9.19
C TYR A 39 57.68 17.36 10.12
N PHE A 40 57.19 17.02 11.33
CA PHE A 40 56.89 18.01 12.37
C PHE A 40 58.17 18.58 12.98
N VAL A 41 59.22 17.76 13.15
CA VAL A 41 60.56 18.22 13.59
C VAL A 41 61.21 19.13 12.54
N GLU A 42 61.06 18.82 11.24
CA GLU A 42 61.47 19.68 10.11
C GLU A 42 60.66 21.00 10.09
N TYR A 43 59.33 20.94 10.32
CA TYR A 43 58.45 22.11 10.38
C TYR A 43 58.83 23.09 11.50
N ILE A 44 59.13 22.61 12.72
CA ILE A 44 59.52 23.45 13.87
C ILE A 44 60.76 24.34 13.58
N GLN A 45 61.51 24.04 12.52
CA GLN A 45 62.72 24.77 12.12
C GLN A 45 62.51 25.77 10.96
N THR A 46 61.32 25.85 10.34
CA THR A 46 61.07 26.77 9.20
C THR A 46 59.63 27.31 9.14
N SER A 47 59.45 28.57 8.70
CA SER A 47 58.13 29.17 8.41
C SER A 47 58.22 30.10 7.18
N ASN A 48 57.12 30.26 6.42
CA ASN A 48 56.95 31.28 5.37
C ASN A 48 55.50 31.31 4.82
N VAL A 49 55.09 32.45 4.25
CA VAL A 49 53.80 32.71 3.57
C VAL A 49 53.91 32.68 2.03
N THR A 50 52.78 32.71 1.31
CA THR A 50 52.76 32.82 -0.17
C THR A 50 53.15 34.22 -0.66
N LYS A 51 53.52 34.32 -1.95
CA LYS A 51 53.79 35.60 -2.62
C LYS A 51 52.55 36.49 -2.76
N ASP A 52 51.37 35.88 -2.92
CA ASP A 52 50.10 36.57 -3.20
C ASP A 52 49.30 36.88 -1.91
N GLY A 53 49.88 36.70 -0.72
CA GLY A 53 49.33 37.15 0.56
C GLY A 53 48.38 36.17 1.26
N PHE A 54 48.19 34.96 0.75
CA PHE A 54 47.44 33.89 1.41
C PHE A 54 48.27 33.17 2.48
N GLY A 55 47.61 32.85 3.61
CA GLY A 55 48.22 32.16 4.75
C GLY A 55 48.36 30.66 4.52
N LEU A 56 49.60 30.17 4.50
CA LEU A 56 49.92 28.74 4.45
C LEU A 56 49.80 28.17 5.86
N GLY A 57 48.77 27.35 6.09
CA GLY A 57 48.29 26.98 7.43
C GLY A 57 48.11 25.50 7.68
N GLU A 58 48.64 24.60 6.83
CA GLU A 58 48.75 23.18 7.20
C GLU A 58 50.06 22.94 7.97
N ILE A 59 49.95 22.23 9.09
CA ILE A 59 51.06 21.86 9.96
C ILE A 59 51.11 20.33 10.03
N PRO A 60 52.24 19.68 9.70
CA PRO A 60 52.41 18.23 9.89
C PRO A 60 52.08 17.80 11.32
N SER A 61 51.36 16.69 11.50
CA SER A 61 51.04 16.16 12.82
C SER A 61 52.30 15.73 13.59
N ALA A 62 52.35 15.99 14.89
CA ALA A 62 53.45 15.56 15.76
C ALA A 62 53.64 14.03 15.77
N GLU A 63 52.55 13.31 15.61
CA GLU A 63 52.45 11.86 15.57
C GLU A 63 52.25 11.36 14.13
N LYS A 64 52.68 10.13 13.82
CA LYS A 64 52.50 9.52 12.50
C LYS A 64 51.69 8.21 12.59
N PRO A 65 50.52 8.10 11.95
CA PRO A 65 49.73 6.87 11.92
C PRO A 65 50.46 5.69 11.26
N ASN A 66 50.30 4.50 11.85
CA ASN A 66 50.91 3.27 11.39
C ASN A 66 49.97 2.49 10.45
N PHE A 67 50.22 2.56 9.15
CA PHE A 67 49.44 1.87 8.10
C PHE A 67 50.02 0.51 7.67
N SER A 68 51.04 -0.01 8.35
CA SER A 68 51.76 -1.22 7.94
C SER A 68 50.87 -2.47 7.80
N TYR A 69 49.79 -2.55 8.58
CA TYR A 69 48.79 -3.61 8.42
C TYR A 69 48.05 -3.54 7.07
N ILE A 70 47.61 -2.36 6.63
CA ILE A 70 46.92 -2.18 5.33
C ILE A 70 47.88 -2.53 4.18
N ILE A 71 49.12 -2.04 4.25
CA ILE A 71 50.15 -2.34 3.24
C ILE A 71 50.39 -3.86 3.14
N LYS A 72 50.49 -4.56 4.28
CA LYS A 72 50.69 -6.02 4.33
C LYS A 72 49.47 -6.82 3.88
N ASN A 73 48.26 -6.26 3.98
CA ASN A 73 46.99 -6.91 3.63
C ASN A 73 46.30 -6.23 2.43
N GLY A 74 47.04 -5.59 1.53
CA GLY A 74 46.50 -4.72 0.48
C GLY A 74 45.38 -5.36 -0.37
N ALA A 75 45.42 -6.68 -0.58
CA ALA A 75 44.36 -7.43 -1.28
C ALA A 75 42.98 -7.36 -0.58
N LYS A 76 42.89 -7.14 0.73
CA LYS A 76 41.62 -6.87 1.44
C LYS A 76 41.01 -5.52 1.04
N TYR A 77 41.85 -4.55 0.69
CA TYR A 77 41.50 -3.16 0.38
C TYR A 77 41.55 -2.84 -1.11
N ALA A 78 41.73 -3.85 -1.96
CA ALA A 78 41.64 -3.74 -3.41
C ALA A 78 40.18 -3.52 -3.86
N PRO A 79 39.92 -2.79 -4.97
CA PRO A 79 38.58 -2.48 -5.42
C PRO A 79 37.80 -3.74 -5.84
N LYS A 80 36.51 -3.77 -5.52
CA LYS A 80 35.62 -4.91 -5.79
C LYS A 80 35.21 -4.98 -7.26
N THR A 81 36.04 -5.66 -8.06
CA THR A 81 35.75 -6.33 -9.36
C THR A 81 35.16 -5.52 -10.53
N LEU A 82 34.66 -4.29 -10.36
CA LEU A 82 34.25 -3.42 -11.47
C LEU A 82 35.24 -2.28 -11.78
N GLY A 83 36.26 -2.09 -10.94
CA GLY A 83 37.20 -0.98 -11.06
C GLY A 83 36.58 0.37 -10.64
N PHE A 84 37.22 1.45 -11.07
CA PHE A 84 36.74 2.83 -10.89
C PHE A 84 36.42 3.43 -12.26
N PRO A 85 35.45 4.36 -12.36
CA PRO A 85 35.30 5.17 -13.56
C PRO A 85 36.56 6.02 -13.80
N GLU A 86 36.83 6.32 -15.07
CA GLU A 86 38.00 7.07 -15.53
C GLU A 86 38.05 8.49 -14.94
N SER A 87 36.89 9.11 -14.72
CA SER A 87 36.75 10.31 -13.90
C SER A 87 35.56 10.20 -12.94
N TYR A 88 35.62 10.95 -11.85
CA TYR A 88 34.54 11.09 -10.86
C TYR A 88 34.70 12.42 -10.14
N ASP A 89 33.67 13.26 -10.14
CA ASP A 89 33.68 14.57 -9.49
C ASP A 89 32.43 14.71 -8.61
N LEU A 90 32.61 15.00 -7.31
CA LEU A 90 31.49 15.22 -6.38
C LEU A 90 30.63 16.43 -6.76
N ARG A 91 31.13 17.35 -7.61
CA ARG A 91 30.34 18.46 -8.18
C ARG A 91 29.15 17.95 -9.01
N ASP A 92 29.35 16.91 -9.82
CA ASP A 92 28.33 16.37 -10.74
C ASP A 92 27.14 15.72 -10.01
N TYR A 93 27.35 15.34 -8.75
CA TYR A 93 26.35 14.72 -7.87
C TYR A 93 25.79 15.68 -6.81
N ASP A 94 26.14 16.98 -6.89
CA ASP A 94 25.84 18.00 -5.88
C ASP A 94 26.31 17.63 -4.45
N LEU A 95 27.41 16.87 -4.32
CA LEU A 95 27.91 16.35 -3.04
C LEU A 95 28.94 17.26 -2.36
N VAL A 96 29.10 18.51 -2.81
CA VAL A 96 30.00 19.51 -2.21
C VAL A 96 29.34 20.89 -2.12
N THR A 97 29.64 21.62 -1.05
CA THR A 97 29.27 23.03 -0.87
C THR A 97 30.14 23.96 -1.73
N PRO A 98 29.73 25.23 -1.96
CA PRO A 98 30.55 26.21 -2.66
C PRO A 98 31.95 26.45 -2.02
N PRO A 99 32.98 26.83 -2.80
CA PRO A 99 34.27 27.27 -2.28
C PRO A 99 34.22 28.60 -1.51
N LYS A 100 34.51 28.54 -0.21
CA LYS A 100 34.70 29.69 0.69
C LYS A 100 36.12 30.29 0.57
N ASN A 101 36.40 31.39 1.28
CA ASN A 101 37.65 32.13 1.18
C ASN A 101 38.33 32.38 2.55
N GLN A 102 39.51 31.79 2.77
CA GLN A 102 40.31 31.94 4.00
C GLN A 102 41.03 33.31 4.11
N GLY A 103 41.25 34.01 2.99
CA GLY A 103 42.09 35.21 2.92
C GLY A 103 43.54 34.99 3.39
N SER A 104 44.09 35.96 4.12
CA SER A 104 45.49 35.93 4.59
C SER A 104 45.76 35.06 5.83
N CYS A 105 44.71 34.55 6.48
CA CYS A 105 44.82 33.73 7.69
C CYS A 105 45.17 32.27 7.32
N GLY A 106 46.00 31.59 8.13
CA GLY A 106 46.36 30.17 7.97
C GLY A 106 45.24 29.19 8.33
N ALA A 107 44.00 29.45 7.91
CA ALA A 107 42.83 28.66 8.28
C ALA A 107 42.52 27.49 7.33
N CYS A 108 43.30 27.23 6.28
CA CYS A 108 42.99 26.21 5.26
C CYS A 108 42.60 24.82 5.81
N TRP A 109 43.20 24.41 6.93
CA TRP A 109 42.89 23.15 7.63
C TRP A 109 41.45 23.08 8.17
N THR A 110 40.83 24.22 8.52
CA THR A 110 39.43 24.25 8.95
C THR A 110 38.48 24.09 7.76
N PHE A 111 38.73 24.78 6.63
CA PHE A 111 37.95 24.62 5.39
C PHE A 111 38.01 23.19 4.84
N ALA A 112 39.19 22.57 4.84
CA ALA A 112 39.34 21.16 4.46
C ALA A 112 38.63 20.18 5.41
N THR A 113 38.48 20.56 6.69
CA THR A 113 37.71 19.78 7.68
C THR A 113 36.21 19.94 7.45
N MET A 114 35.71 21.18 7.42
CA MET A 114 34.27 21.46 7.29
C MET A 114 33.73 20.96 5.95
N GLY A 115 34.44 21.21 4.84
CA GLY A 115 34.04 20.67 3.54
C GLY A 115 34.00 19.13 3.47
N SER A 116 34.76 18.42 4.33
CA SER A 116 34.70 16.95 4.42
C SER A 116 33.48 16.49 5.22
N ILE A 117 33.17 17.17 6.32
CA ILE A 117 31.96 16.94 7.13
C ILE A 117 30.70 17.26 6.31
N GLU A 118 30.64 18.43 5.68
CA GLU A 118 29.54 18.88 4.81
C GLU A 118 29.30 17.90 3.67
N SER A 119 30.35 17.44 2.99
CA SER A 119 30.24 16.48 1.89
C SER A 119 29.78 15.10 2.36
N TYR A 120 30.33 14.58 3.46
CA TYR A 120 29.88 13.33 4.08
C TYR A 120 28.40 13.43 4.50
N TRP A 121 27.99 14.53 5.12
CA TRP A 121 26.60 14.72 5.56
C TRP A 121 25.61 14.82 4.41
N LYS A 122 25.96 15.59 3.37
CA LYS A 122 25.12 15.74 2.17
C LYS A 122 24.97 14.40 1.43
N LYS A 123 26.05 13.64 1.30
CA LYS A 123 26.08 12.29 0.71
C LYS A 123 25.22 11.28 1.47
N ASN A 124 25.12 11.40 2.79
CA ASN A 124 24.30 10.53 3.64
C ASN A 124 22.87 11.06 3.84
N GLY A 125 22.46 12.11 3.11
CA GLY A 125 21.08 12.60 3.11
C GLY A 125 20.68 13.44 4.33
N TYR A 126 21.62 13.85 5.18
CA TYR A 126 21.29 14.66 6.37
C TYR A 126 20.93 16.13 6.03
N GLY A 127 21.09 16.54 4.77
CA GLY A 127 20.88 17.90 4.28
C GLY A 127 22.17 18.61 3.83
N THR A 128 22.04 19.83 3.33
CA THR A 128 23.18 20.73 3.09
C THR A 128 23.40 21.57 4.35
N TYR A 129 24.65 21.65 4.80
CA TYR A 129 25.06 22.47 5.94
C TYR A 129 26.12 23.47 5.47
N ASP A 130 26.18 24.61 6.13
CA ASP A 130 27.24 25.61 5.99
C ASP A 130 27.89 25.78 7.37
N LEU A 131 29.08 25.22 7.55
CA LEU A 131 29.71 25.06 8.86
C LEU A 131 30.81 26.09 9.10
N SER A 132 30.82 26.68 10.30
CA SER A 132 31.75 27.73 10.68
C SER A 132 33.18 27.20 10.75
N GLU A 133 33.99 27.59 9.77
CA GLU A 133 35.43 27.54 9.88
C GLU A 133 35.97 28.48 10.96
N ASN A 134 35.26 29.58 11.26
CA ASN A 134 35.67 30.57 12.26
C ASN A 134 35.70 29.98 13.66
N ASN A 135 34.68 29.19 14.03
CA ASN A 135 34.56 28.64 15.37
C ASN A 135 35.63 27.57 15.60
N LEU A 136 35.87 26.65 14.67
CA LEU A 136 37.01 25.72 14.77
C LEU A 136 38.36 26.46 14.81
N LYS A 137 38.52 27.54 14.02
CA LYS A 137 39.73 28.37 13.97
C LYS A 137 40.00 29.04 15.33
N ASN A 138 38.99 29.59 16.00
CA ASN A 138 39.15 30.32 17.27
C ASN A 138 39.08 29.39 18.51
N CYS A 139 38.18 28.41 18.52
CA CYS A 139 37.84 27.57 19.69
C CYS A 139 38.61 26.24 19.78
N HIS A 140 39.65 26.03 18.96
CA HIS A 140 40.43 24.79 19.02
C HIS A 140 41.12 24.53 20.37
N GLY A 141 41.41 25.58 21.16
CA GLY A 141 42.01 25.51 22.50
C GLY A 141 43.52 25.29 22.56
N PHE A 142 44.16 24.83 21.47
CA PHE A 142 45.62 24.75 21.35
C PHE A 142 46.30 26.12 21.51
N THR A 143 47.57 26.13 21.90
CA THR A 143 48.39 27.33 22.14
C THR A 143 48.90 28.06 20.89
N SER A 144 48.69 27.51 19.68
CA SER A 144 48.89 28.25 18.43
C SER A 144 47.82 29.34 18.34
N ALA A 145 48.14 30.52 17.80
CA ALA A 145 47.11 31.50 17.49
C ALA A 145 46.17 30.97 16.38
N PRO A 146 44.90 31.44 16.30
CA PRO A 146 43.91 30.96 15.34
C PRO A 146 44.36 30.96 13.86
N CYS A 147 45.29 31.84 13.47
CA CYS A 147 45.83 31.93 12.11
C CYS A 147 47.21 31.26 11.90
N ASP A 148 47.82 30.66 12.92
CA ASP A 148 49.15 30.01 12.81
C ASP A 148 49.11 28.68 12.03
N GLY A 149 47.92 28.09 11.89
CA GLY A 149 47.72 26.83 11.18
C GLY A 149 47.22 25.66 12.04
N GLY A 150 47.16 24.49 11.43
CA GLY A 150 46.62 23.29 12.03
C GLY A 150 46.53 22.10 11.07
N ASN A 151 45.76 21.10 11.46
CA ASN A 151 45.52 19.87 10.71
C ASN A 151 44.27 19.14 11.23
N HIS A 152 43.89 18.03 10.59
CA HIS A 152 42.72 17.25 10.99
C HIS A 152 42.82 16.59 12.38
N PHE A 153 44.02 16.43 12.98
CA PHE A 153 44.14 16.03 14.39
C PHE A 153 43.65 17.17 15.29
N LYS A 154 44.12 18.40 15.04
CA LYS A 154 43.69 19.63 15.71
C LYS A 154 42.17 19.82 15.59
N SER A 155 41.61 19.52 14.41
CA SER A 155 40.16 19.49 14.17
C SER A 155 39.44 18.46 15.03
N MET A 156 39.84 17.18 14.96
CA MET A 156 39.15 16.12 15.71
C MET A 156 39.29 16.29 17.23
N ALA A 157 40.39 16.85 17.72
CA ALA A 157 40.57 17.21 19.12
C ALA A 157 39.56 18.27 19.60
N TYR A 158 39.10 19.18 18.73
CA TYR A 158 38.00 20.11 19.02
C TYR A 158 36.62 19.42 18.91
N LEU A 159 36.35 18.75 17.79
CA LEU A 159 35.05 18.12 17.51
C LEU A 159 34.68 17.08 18.58
N SER A 160 35.65 16.24 18.96
CA SER A 160 35.48 15.19 19.97
C SER A 160 35.12 15.70 21.37
N ARG A 161 35.33 17.00 21.67
CA ARG A 161 34.93 17.64 22.95
C ARG A 161 33.47 18.12 22.96
N LEU A 162 32.67 17.70 21.97
CA LEU A 162 31.27 18.10 21.78
C LEU A 162 31.09 19.63 21.63
N LYS A 163 32.11 20.31 21.09
CA LYS A 163 32.14 21.76 20.88
C LYS A 163 31.84 22.20 19.44
N GLY A 164 31.58 21.27 18.52
CA GLY A 164 31.21 21.59 17.16
C GLY A 164 30.97 20.37 16.26
N PRO A 165 30.74 20.62 14.95
CA PRO A 165 30.81 21.92 14.27
C PRO A 165 29.61 22.84 14.58
N VAL A 166 29.78 24.13 14.32
CA VAL A 166 28.79 25.21 14.48
C VAL A 166 28.36 25.70 13.08
N TYR A 167 27.19 26.31 12.90
CA TYR A 167 26.81 26.92 11.62
C TYR A 167 27.60 28.21 11.34
N ASP A 168 28.03 28.46 10.09
CA ASP A 168 28.73 29.70 9.72
C ASP A 168 27.86 30.94 9.98
N SER A 169 26.54 30.84 9.79
CA SER A 169 25.59 31.92 10.12
C SER A 169 25.55 32.36 11.59
N LEU A 170 26.14 31.59 12.51
CA LEU A 170 26.26 31.94 13.93
C LEU A 170 27.67 32.44 14.31
N ASP A 171 28.69 32.12 13.53
CA ASP A 171 30.09 32.54 13.73
C ASP A 171 30.78 32.66 12.36
N VAL A 172 30.46 33.74 11.64
CA VAL A 172 30.81 33.94 10.23
C VAL A 172 32.32 34.07 10.06
N TYR A 173 32.89 33.42 9.03
CA TYR A 173 34.33 33.46 8.79
C TYR A 173 34.92 34.87 8.67
N SER A 174 35.96 35.13 9.47
CA SER A 174 36.74 36.37 9.48
C SER A 174 38.24 36.10 9.36
N THR A 175 38.96 36.93 8.60
CA THR A 175 40.43 36.95 8.62
C THR A 175 41.00 37.58 9.89
N THR A 176 40.20 38.36 10.62
CA THR A 176 40.57 38.89 11.93
C THR A 176 40.50 37.77 12.98
N VAL A 177 41.45 37.80 13.91
CA VAL A 177 41.45 36.95 15.10
C VAL A 177 40.49 37.55 16.12
N HIS A 178 39.55 36.75 16.59
CA HIS A 178 38.62 37.08 17.66
C HIS A 178 38.75 36.02 18.76
N ASP A 179 38.34 36.36 19.98
CA ASP A 179 38.25 35.38 21.05
C ASP A 179 37.26 34.27 20.69
N CYS A 180 37.50 33.06 21.20
CA CYS A 180 36.54 31.97 21.07
C CYS A 180 35.21 32.35 21.72
N ASN A 181 34.10 32.13 21.02
CA ASN A 181 32.76 32.11 21.61
C ASN A 181 32.39 30.63 21.93
N PRO A 182 32.46 30.20 23.21
CA PRO A 182 32.23 28.81 23.60
C PRO A 182 30.75 28.48 23.86
N ASP A 183 29.88 29.49 23.77
CA ASP A 183 28.46 29.45 24.14
C ASP A 183 27.54 29.19 22.93
N ILE A 184 28.10 29.09 21.72
CA ILE A 184 27.33 28.77 20.51
C ILE A 184 27.06 27.26 20.46
N GLU A 185 25.79 26.89 20.30
CA GLU A 185 25.37 25.50 20.19
C GLU A 185 25.90 24.85 18.88
N PRO A 186 26.50 23.65 18.95
CA PRO A 186 26.86 22.88 17.76
C PRO A 186 25.65 22.56 16.86
N ALA A 187 25.84 22.63 15.55
CA ALA A 187 24.84 22.21 14.56
C ALA A 187 24.52 20.70 14.65
N ALA A 188 25.54 19.92 15.03
CA ALA A 188 25.50 18.52 15.43
C ALA A 188 26.85 18.17 16.08
N PHE A 189 26.97 16.99 16.69
CA PHE A 189 28.26 16.46 17.14
C PHE A 189 28.91 15.59 16.05
N VAL A 190 30.16 15.90 15.70
CA VAL A 190 31.04 14.99 14.96
C VAL A 190 31.94 14.29 15.97
N MET A 191 31.72 12.98 16.15
CA MET A 191 32.32 12.21 17.23
C MET A 191 33.50 11.35 16.79
N GLU A 192 33.76 11.20 15.49
CA GLU A 192 34.75 10.28 14.96
C GLU A 192 35.48 10.80 13.72
N ALA A 193 36.73 10.34 13.54
CA ALA A 193 37.51 10.51 12.32
C ALA A 193 38.26 9.23 11.96
N ARG A 194 38.55 9.05 10.67
CA ARG A 194 39.29 7.91 10.13
C ARG A 194 40.37 8.42 9.19
N PHE A 195 41.60 7.96 9.40
CA PHE A 195 42.78 8.43 8.67
C PHE A 195 43.16 7.41 7.58
N LEU A 196 43.51 7.91 6.39
CA LEU A 196 43.74 7.10 5.21
C LEU A 196 45.20 7.14 4.76
N ILE A 197 45.64 6.05 4.12
CA ILE A 197 46.94 5.96 3.44
C ILE A 197 46.82 6.53 2.02
N ASN A 198 47.87 7.18 1.51
CA ASN A 198 47.97 7.53 0.11
C ASN A 198 48.10 6.27 -0.76
N THR A 199 46.98 5.81 -1.30
CA THR A 199 46.86 4.65 -2.18
C THR A 199 45.65 4.95 -3.07
N PRO A 200 45.83 5.18 -4.39
CA PRO A 200 44.76 5.73 -5.23
C PRO A 200 43.45 4.96 -5.12
N GLU A 201 43.51 3.63 -5.02
CA GLU A 201 42.35 2.74 -4.88
C GLU A 201 41.58 3.02 -3.58
N ILE A 202 42.28 3.19 -2.46
CA ILE A 202 41.67 3.47 -1.15
C ILE A 202 41.07 4.88 -1.13
N LEU A 203 41.72 5.85 -1.79
CA LEU A 203 41.23 7.23 -1.86
C LEU A 203 40.02 7.36 -2.81
N LYS A 204 40.05 6.73 -3.99
CA LYS A 204 38.90 6.65 -4.91
C LYS A 204 37.71 5.95 -4.26
N GLN A 205 37.94 4.82 -3.58
CA GLN A 205 36.89 4.13 -2.83
C GLN A 205 36.35 4.99 -1.67
N ALA A 206 37.20 5.71 -0.94
CA ALA A 206 36.75 6.60 0.13
C ALA A 206 35.94 7.81 -0.37
N LEU A 207 36.25 8.37 -1.54
CA LEU A 207 35.41 9.38 -2.21
C LEU A 207 34.02 8.81 -2.58
N LEU A 208 33.99 7.56 -3.09
CA LEU A 208 32.76 6.85 -3.43
C LEU A 208 31.92 6.47 -2.21
N ASP A 209 32.53 6.13 -1.07
CA ASP A 209 31.85 5.70 0.15
C ASP A 209 31.49 6.86 1.08
N TYR A 210 32.39 7.83 1.28
CA TYR A 210 32.29 8.87 2.32
C TYR A 210 32.22 10.31 1.78
N GLY A 211 32.47 10.53 0.48
CA GLY A 211 32.48 11.88 -0.10
C GLY A 211 33.81 12.59 0.11
N GLY A 212 33.80 13.92 0.19
CA GLY A 212 35.01 14.75 0.19
C GLY A 212 35.93 14.43 1.36
N LEU A 213 37.23 14.26 1.08
CA LEU A 213 38.23 13.90 2.09
C LEU A 213 39.11 15.10 2.42
N TYR A 214 39.36 15.37 3.70
CA TYR A 214 40.44 16.27 4.11
C TYR A 214 41.74 15.73 3.50
N THR A 215 42.52 16.59 2.84
CA THR A 215 43.88 16.26 2.40
C THR A 215 44.83 17.44 2.58
N ASN A 216 46.13 17.19 2.45
CA ASN A 216 47.19 18.18 2.51
C ASN A 216 48.05 18.17 1.25
N MET A 217 48.81 19.25 1.05
CA MET A 217 49.76 19.42 -0.04
C MET A 217 50.90 20.37 0.36
N ARG A 218 51.92 20.46 -0.50
CA ARG A 218 52.86 21.59 -0.53
C ARG A 218 52.45 22.50 -1.67
N TRP A 219 52.00 23.73 -1.36
CA TRP A 219 51.78 24.80 -2.32
C TRP A 219 53.04 25.64 -2.53
N GLU A 220 53.43 25.83 -3.80
CA GLU A 220 54.40 26.82 -4.26
C GLU A 220 53.94 27.41 -5.60
N ASP A 221 54.01 28.73 -5.74
CA ASP A 221 53.39 29.47 -6.87
C ASP A 221 54.00 29.09 -8.24
N SER A 222 55.25 28.61 -8.25
CA SER A 222 55.96 28.09 -9.43
C SER A 222 55.51 26.71 -9.90
N SER A 223 54.76 25.98 -9.07
CA SER A 223 54.26 24.62 -9.34
C SER A 223 52.82 24.60 -9.86
N TYR A 224 52.19 25.77 -10.02
CA TYR A 224 50.82 25.93 -10.51
C TYR A 224 50.79 26.47 -11.94
N ASN A 225 50.03 25.80 -12.82
CA ASN A 225 49.70 26.28 -14.15
C ASN A 225 48.31 26.93 -14.13
N SER A 226 48.30 28.26 -14.24
CA SER A 226 47.07 29.08 -14.19
C SER A 226 46.22 29.04 -15.46
N VAL A 227 46.73 28.47 -16.56
CA VAL A 227 45.97 28.24 -17.80
C VAL A 227 45.14 26.97 -17.65
N ASP A 228 45.81 25.82 -17.51
CA ASP A 228 45.18 24.49 -17.50
C ASP A 228 44.58 24.10 -16.14
N LYS A 229 44.78 24.95 -15.12
CA LYS A 229 44.36 24.76 -13.71
C LYS A 229 44.97 23.51 -13.08
N THR A 230 46.17 23.14 -13.51
CA THR A 230 46.91 21.96 -13.04
C THR A 230 48.05 22.34 -12.10
N TYR A 231 48.37 21.44 -11.17
CA TYR A 231 49.42 21.60 -10.17
C TYR A 231 50.29 20.35 -10.09
N PHE A 232 51.60 20.54 -9.94
CA PHE A 232 52.55 19.45 -9.70
C PHE A 232 53.81 19.96 -8.99
N TYR A 233 54.01 19.55 -7.74
CA TYR A 233 55.22 19.81 -6.97
C TYR A 233 56.14 18.57 -6.92
N GLY A 234 57.24 18.64 -7.68
CA GLY A 234 58.23 17.57 -7.82
C GLY A 234 59.24 17.43 -6.66
N GLY A 235 59.04 18.08 -5.51
CA GLY A 235 59.89 17.88 -4.32
C GLY A 235 61.17 18.73 -4.24
N ALA A 236 61.27 19.82 -5.01
CA ALA A 236 62.53 20.52 -5.27
C ALA A 236 63.07 21.42 -4.14
N THR A 237 62.25 21.84 -3.17
CA THR A 237 62.54 22.96 -2.26
C THR A 237 62.36 22.63 -0.78
N SER A 238 61.33 21.86 -0.43
CA SER A 238 60.99 21.45 0.94
C SER A 238 60.41 20.04 1.01
N ASN A 239 60.63 19.38 2.15
CA ASN A 239 60.06 18.07 2.44
C ASN A 239 58.71 18.12 3.18
N SER A 240 58.33 19.26 3.75
CA SER A 240 57.06 19.48 4.46
C SER A 240 55.91 19.81 3.51
N THR A 241 54.68 19.59 3.97
CA THR A 241 53.45 20.23 3.48
C THR A 241 53.28 21.63 4.10
N ASN A 242 52.28 22.39 3.63
CA ASN A 242 51.97 23.75 4.12
C ASN A 242 50.53 24.23 3.80
N HIS A 243 49.77 23.53 2.95
CA HIS A 243 48.38 23.89 2.61
C HIS A 243 47.46 22.67 2.74
N ALA A 244 46.21 22.91 3.15
CA ALA A 244 45.19 21.90 3.35
C ALA A 244 43.99 22.21 2.45
N VAL A 245 43.48 21.17 1.78
CA VAL A 245 42.46 21.27 0.74
C VAL A 245 41.51 20.10 0.83
N LEU A 246 40.35 20.19 0.19
CA LEU A 246 39.39 19.10 0.15
C LEU A 246 39.57 18.32 -1.16
N LEU A 247 39.87 17.02 -1.05
CA LEU A 247 39.84 16.08 -2.17
C LEU A 247 38.38 15.83 -2.54
N VAL A 248 37.99 16.07 -3.79
CA VAL A 248 36.59 15.99 -4.24
C VAL A 248 36.35 15.10 -5.46
N GLY A 249 37.40 14.50 -6.01
CA GLY A 249 37.27 13.69 -7.21
C GLY A 249 38.60 13.30 -7.84
N TRP A 250 38.54 12.73 -9.03
CA TRP A 250 39.70 12.39 -9.86
C TRP A 250 39.36 12.41 -11.35
N ASP A 251 40.40 12.49 -12.17
CA ASP A 251 40.36 12.39 -13.63
C ASP A 251 41.64 11.68 -14.09
N ASP A 252 41.51 10.41 -14.50
CA ASP A 252 42.60 9.57 -14.99
C ASP A 252 43.13 10.03 -16.37
N THR A 253 42.40 10.88 -17.09
CA THR A 253 42.84 11.43 -18.39
C THR A 253 43.60 12.75 -18.25
N LYS A 254 43.45 13.47 -17.13
CA LYS A 254 43.97 14.83 -16.97
C LYS A 254 45.48 14.89 -17.20
N ILE A 255 45.89 15.59 -18.25
CA ILE A 255 47.32 15.84 -18.52
C ILE A 255 47.81 16.92 -17.56
N THR A 256 48.88 16.64 -16.83
CA THR A 256 49.54 17.56 -15.89
C THR A 256 51.05 17.58 -16.14
N ALA A 257 51.77 18.57 -15.59
CA ALA A 257 53.24 18.61 -15.67
C ALA A 257 53.93 17.42 -14.97
N GLY A 258 53.23 16.70 -14.07
CA GLY A 258 53.72 15.48 -13.44
C GLY A 258 53.37 14.18 -14.18
N GLY A 259 52.59 14.25 -15.27
CA GLY A 259 52.11 13.08 -16.02
C GLY A 259 50.59 13.11 -16.25
N VAL A 260 50.06 11.97 -16.71
CA VAL A 260 48.63 11.76 -16.94
C VAL A 260 47.98 11.24 -15.65
N GLY A 261 46.80 11.77 -15.32
CA GLY A 261 46.04 11.45 -14.11
C GLY A 261 46.18 12.50 -13.01
N ALA A 262 45.05 12.98 -12.49
CA ALA A 262 45.00 14.01 -11.46
C ALA A 262 43.84 13.84 -10.47
N TRP A 263 44.08 14.29 -9.24
CA TRP A 263 43.08 14.52 -8.21
C TRP A 263 42.34 15.85 -8.45
N ILE A 264 41.03 15.86 -8.28
CA ILE A 264 40.20 17.08 -8.32
C ILE A 264 40.10 17.64 -6.90
N ILE A 265 40.36 18.93 -6.75
CA ILE A 265 40.53 19.61 -5.46
C ILE A 265 39.60 20.81 -5.35
N LYS A 266 38.85 20.89 -4.24
CA LYS A 266 38.18 22.12 -3.80
C LYS A 266 39.16 22.91 -2.92
N ASN A 267 39.49 24.13 -3.34
CA ASN A 267 40.37 25.04 -2.61
C ASN A 267 39.56 26.00 -1.71
N SER A 268 40.26 26.75 -0.86
CA SER A 268 39.70 27.65 0.15
C SER A 268 40.01 29.13 -0.12
N TRP A 269 40.19 29.51 -1.40
CA TRP A 269 40.51 30.89 -1.84
C TRP A 269 39.36 31.57 -2.62
N GLY A 270 38.12 31.12 -2.39
CA GLY A 270 36.91 31.65 -3.01
C GLY A 270 36.66 31.19 -4.45
N THR A 271 35.44 31.43 -4.92
CA THR A 271 34.96 31.05 -6.26
C THR A 271 35.61 31.83 -7.41
N TYR A 272 36.30 32.94 -7.14
CA TYR A 272 37.00 33.73 -8.17
C TYR A 272 38.37 33.14 -8.56
N TRP A 273 38.89 32.17 -7.81
CA TRP A 273 40.21 31.58 -8.02
C TRP A 273 40.13 30.27 -8.83
N GLY A 274 41.19 29.92 -9.57
CA GLY A 274 41.32 28.62 -10.24
C GLY A 274 40.26 28.36 -11.31
N GLU A 275 39.49 27.29 -11.14
CA GLU A 275 38.28 26.92 -11.87
C GLU A 275 37.07 27.00 -10.92
N SER A 276 36.48 28.19 -10.77
CA SER A 276 35.36 28.43 -9.83
C SER A 276 35.65 28.03 -8.36
N GLY A 277 36.91 28.11 -7.94
CA GLY A 277 37.44 27.66 -6.64
C GLY A 277 38.05 26.25 -6.62
N TYR A 278 38.08 25.55 -7.77
CA TYR A 278 38.63 24.20 -7.92
C TYR A 278 39.93 24.19 -8.75
N PHE A 279 40.72 23.11 -8.64
CA PHE A 279 41.90 22.85 -9.48
C PHE A 279 42.29 21.35 -9.46
N TYR A 280 43.29 20.97 -10.25
CA TYR A 280 43.73 19.58 -10.42
C TYR A 280 45.17 19.40 -9.92
N ILE A 281 45.44 18.42 -9.03
CA ILE A 281 46.80 18.05 -8.61
C ILE A 281 47.19 16.71 -9.26
N SER A 282 48.37 16.65 -9.89
CA SER A 282 48.92 15.43 -10.48
C SER A 282 48.98 14.26 -9.47
N TYR A 283 48.66 13.04 -9.90
CA TYR A 283 48.85 11.84 -9.08
C TYR A 283 50.30 11.64 -8.63
N ASN A 284 51.27 12.16 -9.40
CA ASN A 284 52.70 12.03 -9.12
C ASN A 284 53.26 13.14 -8.22
N ASP A 285 52.41 14.06 -7.72
CA ASP A 285 52.82 15.10 -6.77
C ASP A 285 53.44 14.49 -5.49
N THR A 286 54.58 15.03 -5.07
CA THR A 286 55.42 14.42 -4.02
C THR A 286 54.93 14.68 -2.59
N LYS A 287 53.88 15.49 -2.40
CA LYS A 287 53.39 15.96 -1.09
C LYS A 287 51.88 15.88 -0.90
N VAL A 288 51.10 15.77 -1.98
CA VAL A 288 49.65 15.55 -1.92
C VAL A 288 49.32 14.27 -1.14
N ASN A 289 48.18 14.27 -0.43
CA ASN A 289 47.63 13.10 0.27
C ASN A 289 48.57 12.46 1.31
N THR A 290 49.57 13.18 1.83
CA THR A 290 50.46 12.67 2.89
C THR A 290 49.79 12.62 4.27
N SER A 291 48.66 13.32 4.45
CA SER A 291 47.75 13.24 5.58
C SER A 291 46.30 13.41 5.11
N VAL A 292 45.54 12.30 5.08
CA VAL A 292 44.15 12.26 4.58
C VAL A 292 43.20 11.78 5.68
N ALA A 293 42.02 12.39 5.79
CA ALA A 293 40.99 12.00 6.76
C ALA A 293 39.56 12.18 6.25
N TYR A 294 38.62 11.44 6.83
CA TYR A 294 37.17 11.68 6.74
C TYR A 294 36.52 11.56 8.13
N PHE A 295 35.31 12.12 8.26
CA PHE A 295 34.61 12.33 9.54
C PHE A 295 33.22 11.65 9.52
N PRO A 296 33.15 10.31 9.70
CA PRO A 296 31.96 9.52 9.36
C PRO A 296 30.86 9.54 10.44
N THR A 297 30.58 10.69 11.05
CA THR A 297 29.54 10.81 12.08
C THR A 297 28.69 12.06 11.93
N LYS A 298 27.40 11.89 12.20
CA LYS A 298 26.49 12.94 12.66
C LYS A 298 25.73 12.38 13.85
N MET A 299 25.73 13.09 14.96
CA MET A 299 24.80 12.90 16.06
C MET A 299 24.13 14.25 16.30
N ASP A 300 22.80 14.30 16.29
CA ASP A 300 22.10 15.56 16.48
C ASP A 300 22.42 16.18 17.84
N TYR A 301 22.43 17.51 17.91
CA TYR A 301 22.78 18.23 19.13
C TYR A 301 21.83 17.86 20.27
N ASN A 302 22.41 17.52 21.42
CA ASN A 302 21.68 17.19 22.63
C ASN A 302 22.47 17.69 23.85
N PRO A 303 21.97 18.69 24.60
CA PRO A 303 22.68 19.25 25.76
C PRO A 303 22.80 18.28 26.94
N GLU A 304 21.96 17.23 26.98
CA GLU A 304 21.96 16.21 28.03
C GLU A 304 23.12 15.20 27.89
N ILE A 305 23.83 15.18 26.75
CA ILE A 305 24.99 14.31 26.55
C ILE A 305 26.23 14.95 27.18
N LYS A 306 26.73 14.33 28.26
CA LYS A 306 27.99 14.71 28.90
C LYS A 306 29.16 13.84 28.41
N GLN A 307 30.36 14.33 28.70
CA GLN A 307 31.60 13.64 28.39
C GLN A 307 32.62 13.77 29.53
N TYR A 308 33.14 12.64 29.99
CA TYR A 308 34.25 12.59 30.93
C TYR A 308 35.54 12.28 30.17
N PHE A 309 36.51 13.18 30.27
CA PHE A 309 37.81 13.07 29.61
C PHE A 309 38.88 13.92 30.32
N TYR A 310 40.15 13.70 29.96
CA TYR A 310 41.26 14.54 30.42
C TYR A 310 42.15 15.04 29.27
N ASP A 311 42.09 14.40 28.09
CA ASP A 311 42.82 14.79 26.89
C ASP A 311 42.12 15.94 26.15
N ASN A 312 42.50 17.19 26.42
CA ASN A 312 41.95 18.34 25.69
C ASN A 312 42.45 18.38 24.24
N PHE A 313 43.72 18.04 24.01
CA PHE A 313 44.37 18.09 22.70
C PHE A 313 44.35 16.76 21.95
N GLY A 314 43.74 15.72 22.52
CA GLY A 314 43.66 14.39 21.91
C GLY A 314 45.03 13.74 21.79
N TRP A 315 45.26 13.06 20.67
CA TRP A 315 46.49 12.31 20.42
C TRP A 315 47.64 13.24 20.00
N THR A 316 48.52 13.57 20.95
CA THR A 316 49.74 14.38 20.73
C THR A 316 51.05 13.63 20.99
N GLY A 317 50.98 12.42 21.57
CA GLY A 317 52.10 11.48 21.69
C GLY A 317 51.64 10.02 21.76
N SER A 318 52.42 9.08 21.22
CA SER A 318 52.19 7.63 21.41
C SER A 318 53.13 7.02 22.47
N PHE A 319 52.63 6.05 23.22
CA PHE A 319 53.30 5.46 24.37
C PHE A 319 53.06 3.95 24.45
N GLY A 320 53.93 3.20 25.13
CA GLY A 320 53.79 1.75 25.27
C GLY A 320 54.95 1.10 26.01
N TYR A 321 55.10 -0.21 25.86
CA TYR A 321 56.17 -1.00 26.49
C TYR A 321 57.17 -1.57 25.46
N ASN A 322 57.25 -0.94 24.28
CA ASN A 322 57.87 -1.49 23.07
C ASN A 322 57.27 -2.86 22.66
N ASP A 323 55.94 -2.99 22.80
CA ASP A 323 55.16 -4.18 22.47
C ASP A 323 53.84 -3.77 21.80
N THR A 324 53.32 -4.65 20.96
CA THR A 324 52.01 -4.60 20.28
C THR A 324 50.80 -4.57 21.21
N ILE A 325 50.95 -5.00 22.47
CA ILE A 325 49.87 -5.05 23.46
C ILE A 325 50.16 -4.11 24.63
N ALA A 326 49.18 -3.29 24.99
CA ALA A 326 49.16 -2.59 26.26
C ALA A 326 47.72 -2.32 26.72
N TYR A 327 47.57 -1.86 27.95
CA TYR A 327 46.32 -1.50 28.59
C TYR A 327 46.43 -0.08 29.13
N GLY A 328 45.45 0.77 28.85
CA GLY A 328 45.20 2.02 29.57
C GLY A 328 44.07 1.84 30.57
N LEU A 329 44.09 2.61 31.66
CA LEU A 329 43.04 2.69 32.67
C LEU A 329 42.87 4.14 33.09
N THR A 330 41.67 4.69 32.92
CA THR A 330 41.34 6.07 33.30
C THR A 330 40.23 6.07 34.35
N LYS A 331 40.42 6.83 35.43
CA LYS A 331 39.47 7.01 36.54
C LYS A 331 38.67 8.30 36.36
N PHE A 332 37.35 8.18 36.38
CA PHE A 332 36.41 9.29 36.41
C PHE A 332 35.61 9.30 37.72
N THR A 333 34.89 10.40 37.96
CA THR A 333 34.02 10.59 39.12
C THR A 333 32.74 11.22 38.59
N ALA A 334 31.58 10.60 38.84
CA ALA A 334 30.32 10.99 38.23
C ALA A 334 29.81 12.33 38.79
N GLU A 335 29.40 13.25 37.92
CA GLU A 335 28.83 14.55 38.29
C GLU A 335 27.31 14.50 38.51
N GLY A 336 26.66 13.44 38.03
CA GLY A 336 25.23 13.21 38.14
C GLY A 336 24.86 11.72 38.16
N ASN A 337 23.57 11.44 38.29
CA ASN A 337 23.02 10.09 38.09
C ASN A 337 22.83 9.88 36.58
N GLU A 338 23.79 9.20 35.98
CA GLU A 338 23.99 9.14 34.53
C GLU A 338 24.20 7.69 34.07
N LYS A 339 24.03 7.42 32.78
CA LYS A 339 24.31 6.13 32.15
C LYS A 339 25.46 6.31 31.17
N VAL A 340 26.53 5.54 31.31
CA VAL A 340 27.62 5.48 30.33
C VAL A 340 27.12 4.69 29.13
N ASP A 341 27.06 5.32 27.97
CA ASP A 341 26.53 4.72 26.74
C ASP A 341 27.65 4.30 25.78
N LYS A 342 28.75 5.07 25.75
CA LYS A 342 29.83 4.92 24.76
C LYS A 342 31.19 5.26 25.37
N VAL A 343 32.24 4.72 24.77
CA VAL A 343 33.63 5.07 25.07
C VAL A 343 34.35 5.46 23.80
N GLY A 344 35.03 6.61 23.83
CA GLY A 344 35.86 7.12 22.74
C GLY A 344 37.35 6.94 23.03
N THR A 345 38.11 6.53 22.02
CA THR A 345 39.57 6.47 22.08
C THR A 345 40.20 6.79 20.73
N TRP A 346 41.40 7.35 20.76
CA TRP A 346 42.24 7.41 19.57
C TRP A 346 42.86 6.03 19.29
N ILE A 347 43.19 5.79 18.02
CA ILE A 347 43.81 4.57 17.49
C ILE A 347 44.94 4.99 16.55
N ASN A 348 46.17 4.57 16.84
CA ASN A 348 47.37 4.98 16.09
C ASN A 348 47.85 3.98 15.03
N SER A 349 47.30 2.77 14.99
CA SER A 349 47.69 1.70 14.05
C SER A 349 46.48 1.07 13.37
N ALA A 350 46.59 0.86 12.06
CA ALA A 350 45.56 0.22 11.25
C ALA A 350 45.40 -1.27 11.61
N GLY A 351 44.18 -1.78 11.59
CA GLY A 351 43.86 -3.16 11.97
C GLY A 351 44.02 -3.45 13.46
N ALA A 352 44.04 -2.43 14.34
CA ALA A 352 44.09 -2.64 15.77
C ALA A 352 42.80 -3.29 16.30
N ASN A 353 42.91 -4.21 17.24
CA ASN A 353 41.79 -4.64 18.07
C ASN A 353 41.85 -3.92 19.41
N ILE A 354 40.70 -3.45 19.89
CA ILE A 354 40.54 -2.93 21.25
C ILE A 354 39.50 -3.74 22.02
N THR A 355 39.69 -3.81 23.34
CA THR A 355 38.67 -4.27 24.29
C THR A 355 38.53 -3.22 25.38
N ILE A 356 37.32 -2.72 25.57
CA ILE A 356 36.96 -1.67 26.51
C ILE A 356 36.14 -2.32 27.62
N ASP A 357 36.51 -2.06 28.87
CA ASP A 357 35.74 -2.41 30.05
C ASP A 357 35.32 -1.14 30.81
N VAL A 358 34.08 -1.09 31.29
CA VAL A 358 33.59 -0.12 32.28
C VAL A 358 33.55 -0.81 33.63
N LEU A 359 34.04 -0.15 34.70
CA LEU A 359 34.17 -0.76 36.02
C LEU A 359 33.72 0.18 37.16
N ASP A 360 33.17 -0.39 38.24
CA ASP A 360 32.85 0.31 39.50
C ASP A 360 34.10 0.63 40.35
N SER A 361 35.17 -0.12 40.08
CA SER A 361 36.39 -0.21 40.87
C SER A 361 37.54 -0.59 39.94
N THR A 362 38.73 -0.89 40.48
CA THR A 362 39.85 -1.34 39.65
C THR A 362 39.69 -2.77 39.10
N THR A 363 38.68 -3.53 39.53
CA THR A 363 38.47 -4.94 39.13
C THR A 363 37.02 -5.34 38.83
N GLY A 364 36.01 -4.67 39.39
CA GLY A 364 34.58 -4.99 39.19
C GLY A 364 34.06 -4.50 37.84
N ILE A 365 34.07 -5.38 36.83
CA ILE A 365 33.61 -5.08 35.47
C ILE A 365 32.07 -5.01 35.45
N LEU A 366 31.53 -3.90 34.96
CA LEU A 366 30.10 -3.64 34.76
C LEU A 366 29.67 -3.92 33.31
N ALA A 367 30.54 -3.62 32.33
CA ALA A 367 30.32 -3.95 30.92
C ALA A 367 31.66 -4.12 30.19
N THR A 368 31.66 -4.94 29.13
CA THR A 368 32.80 -5.13 28.22
C THR A 368 32.33 -5.03 26.77
N VAL A 369 33.13 -4.42 25.89
CA VAL A 369 32.93 -4.43 24.43
C VAL A 369 34.28 -4.55 23.71
N SER A 370 34.31 -5.23 22.56
CA SER A 370 35.50 -5.30 21.70
C SER A 370 35.20 -4.75 20.31
N ALA A 371 36.18 -4.09 19.70
CA ALA A 371 36.07 -3.50 18.37
C ALA A 371 37.35 -3.71 17.55
N PHE A 372 37.18 -3.91 16.24
CA PHE A 372 38.27 -3.96 15.26
C PHE A 372 38.31 -2.65 14.47
N CYS A 373 39.47 -2.01 14.45
CA CYS A 373 39.69 -0.68 13.93
C CYS A 373 40.51 -0.76 12.63
N ASP A 374 39.82 -0.87 11.48
CA ASP A 374 40.47 -0.98 10.16
C ASP A 374 41.47 0.16 9.88
N TYR A 375 41.14 1.39 10.30
CA TYR A 375 41.94 2.59 10.09
C TYR A 375 42.33 3.27 11.42
N PRO A 376 43.48 3.98 11.49
CA PRO A 376 43.78 4.92 12.57
C PRO A 376 42.78 6.08 12.61
N GLY A 377 42.79 6.86 13.68
CA GLY A 377 41.91 8.03 13.88
C GLY A 377 41.31 8.08 15.27
N TYR A 378 40.14 8.70 15.41
CA TYR A 378 39.37 8.72 16.65
C TYR A 378 38.10 7.89 16.48
N HIS A 379 37.91 6.91 17.37
CA HIS A 379 36.83 5.92 17.31
C HIS A 379 35.94 6.01 18.55
N VAL A 380 34.63 5.87 18.39
CA VAL A 380 33.65 5.85 19.49
C VAL A 380 32.85 4.56 19.44
N ILE A 381 33.01 3.73 20.48
CA ILE A 381 32.40 2.41 20.58
C ILE A 381 31.19 2.49 21.51
N ASN A 382 30.01 2.13 21.02
CA ASN A 382 28.81 1.96 21.85
C ASN A 382 28.97 0.72 22.73
N LEU A 383 28.52 0.78 23.98
CA LEU A 383 28.46 -0.39 24.86
C LEU A 383 27.27 -1.29 24.47
N PRO A 384 27.31 -2.61 24.75
CA PRO A 384 26.19 -3.52 24.49
C PRO A 384 24.96 -3.22 25.37
N SER A 385 25.18 -2.57 26.51
CA SER A 385 24.18 -2.08 27.45
C SER A 385 24.78 -0.88 28.20
N SER A 386 24.00 0.18 28.39
CA SER A 386 24.45 1.36 29.14
C SER A 386 24.71 1.03 30.62
N VAL A 387 25.69 1.69 31.23
CA VAL A 387 26.13 1.42 32.61
C VAL A 387 25.77 2.58 33.53
N ASN A 388 24.86 2.35 34.47
CA ASN A 388 24.45 3.36 35.46
C ASN A 388 25.60 3.71 36.42
N ILE A 389 25.91 5.01 36.51
CA ILE A 389 26.84 5.62 37.46
C ILE A 389 26.08 6.63 38.34
N SER A 390 26.30 6.61 39.65
CA SER A 390 25.62 7.52 40.60
C SER A 390 26.50 8.70 40.98
N THR A 391 25.90 9.88 41.19
CA THR A 391 26.59 11.12 41.57
C THR A 391 27.63 10.90 42.67
N GLY A 392 28.86 11.38 42.44
CA GLY A 392 29.98 11.29 43.39
C GLY A 392 30.72 9.96 43.43
N ASN A 393 30.16 8.87 42.85
CA ASN A 393 30.89 7.61 42.74
C ASN A 393 32.01 7.71 41.71
N ASN A 394 33.09 6.96 41.94
CA ASN A 394 34.12 6.77 40.93
C ASN A 394 33.70 5.65 39.98
N PHE A 395 34.10 5.79 38.71
CA PHE A 395 34.03 4.71 37.73
C PHE A 395 35.30 4.73 36.88
N TYR A 396 35.62 3.60 36.27
CA TYR A 396 36.87 3.41 35.54
C TYR A 396 36.58 2.92 34.13
N ILE A 397 37.36 3.41 33.16
CA ILE A 397 37.38 2.91 31.80
C ILE A 397 38.74 2.26 31.57
N ARG A 398 38.76 0.95 31.35
CA ARG A 398 39.96 0.19 30.95
C ARG A 398 39.90 -0.07 29.46
N VAL A 399 40.99 0.20 28.74
CA VAL A 399 41.09 -0.11 27.30
C VAL A 399 42.34 -0.93 27.06
N LYS A 400 42.16 -2.18 26.64
CA LYS A 400 43.21 -3.00 26.03
C LYS A 400 43.36 -2.60 24.57
N TYR A 401 44.60 -2.39 24.14
CA TYR A 401 44.97 -2.16 22.75
C TYR A 401 45.85 -3.30 22.27
N VAL A 402 45.55 -3.81 21.07
CA VAL A 402 46.33 -4.86 20.38
C VAL A 402 46.55 -4.38 18.94
N THR A 403 47.73 -3.85 18.65
CA THR A 403 48.10 -3.39 17.30
C THR A 403 48.76 -4.52 16.51
N PRO A 404 48.64 -4.58 15.17
CA PRO A 404 49.28 -5.67 14.42
C PRO A 404 50.80 -5.53 14.29
N THR A 405 51.31 -4.29 14.32
CA THR A 405 52.68 -3.95 13.90
C THR A 405 53.25 -2.67 14.56
N TYR A 406 52.69 -2.19 15.67
CA TYR A 406 53.09 -0.90 16.26
C TYR A 406 53.28 -0.93 17.77
N ASN A 407 54.55 -0.85 18.18
CA ASN A 407 55.03 -1.12 19.54
C ASN A 407 54.71 -0.04 20.61
N TYR A 408 53.94 0.98 20.24
CA TYR A 408 53.51 2.09 21.12
C TYR A 408 51.97 2.23 21.04
N PRO A 409 51.20 1.21 21.46
CA PRO A 409 49.78 1.11 21.14
C PRO A 409 48.86 2.06 21.93
N LEU A 410 49.38 2.80 22.92
CA LEU A 410 48.60 3.75 23.72
C LEU A 410 48.73 5.17 23.13
N THR A 411 47.60 5.82 22.88
CA THR A 411 47.55 7.24 22.53
C THR A 411 47.45 8.10 23.78
N THR A 412 48.32 9.12 23.86
CA THR A 412 48.43 10.02 25.02
C THR A 412 48.42 11.49 24.60
N GLU A 413 47.99 12.33 25.53
CA GLU A 413 48.19 13.77 25.48
C GLU A 413 49.44 14.10 26.31
N SER A 414 50.45 14.65 25.66
CA SER A 414 51.69 15.16 26.25
C SER A 414 52.04 16.55 25.69
N ALA A 415 53.07 17.20 26.21
CA ALA A 415 53.48 18.58 25.86
C ALA A 415 54.16 18.71 24.48
N SER A 416 53.66 17.98 23.49
CA SER A 416 54.11 18.00 22.09
C SER A 416 53.25 18.98 21.29
N GLY A 417 53.76 20.20 21.07
CA GLY A 417 53.06 21.25 20.29
C GLY A 417 51.83 21.87 21.00
N CYS A 418 51.65 21.61 22.29
CA CYS A 418 50.56 22.13 23.12
C CYS A 418 50.96 22.13 24.61
N THR A 419 50.17 22.77 25.48
CA THR A 419 50.41 22.82 26.93
C THR A 419 49.25 22.17 27.71
N PRO A 420 49.21 20.83 27.82
CA PRO A 420 48.11 20.12 28.47
C PRO A 420 48.12 20.22 30.00
N VAL A 421 46.92 20.22 30.60
CA VAL A 421 46.75 20.12 32.06
C VAL A 421 46.80 18.65 32.47
N ILE A 422 48.02 18.16 32.67
CA ILE A 422 48.28 16.77 33.05
C ILE A 422 47.73 16.48 34.45
N GLN A 423 46.86 15.48 34.55
CA GLN A 423 46.10 15.16 35.75
C GLN A 423 46.88 14.23 36.71
N THR A 424 46.76 14.47 38.00
CA THR A 424 47.34 13.61 39.07
C THR A 424 46.35 12.51 39.46
N GLU A 425 46.81 11.27 39.66
CA GLU A 425 45.99 10.12 40.11
C GLU A 425 44.74 9.81 39.25
N LYS A 426 44.80 10.05 37.94
CA LYS A 426 43.70 9.77 37.01
C LYS A 426 43.97 8.67 35.98
N CYS A 427 45.23 8.38 35.64
CA CYS A 427 45.59 7.48 34.55
C CYS A 427 46.67 6.46 34.97
N TRP A 428 46.51 5.21 34.50
CA TRP A 428 47.48 4.13 34.68
C TRP A 428 47.63 3.33 33.38
N ILE A 429 48.79 2.71 33.20
CA ILE A 429 49.10 1.85 32.05
C ILE A 429 49.64 0.49 32.51
N SER A 430 49.51 -0.54 31.68
CA SER A 430 50.03 -1.88 31.94
C SER A 430 50.38 -2.61 30.64
N TYR A 431 51.31 -3.56 30.71
CA TYR A 431 51.59 -4.52 29.62
C TYR A 431 50.82 -5.84 29.79
N ASN A 432 50.34 -6.15 31.01
CA ASN A 432 49.78 -7.47 31.36
C ASN A 432 48.42 -7.40 32.10
N SER A 433 47.83 -6.22 32.26
CA SER A 433 46.62 -5.91 33.06
C SER A 433 46.67 -6.20 34.56
N SER A 434 47.77 -6.75 35.07
CA SER A 434 47.98 -7.13 36.48
C SER A 434 48.98 -6.21 37.21
N SER A 435 49.88 -5.59 36.46
CA SER A 435 50.97 -4.74 36.95
C SER A 435 50.81 -3.35 36.35
N TRP A 436 50.41 -2.37 37.16
CA TRP A 436 50.01 -1.04 36.69
C TRP A 436 51.04 0.03 37.06
N THR A 437 51.48 0.80 36.05
CA THR A 437 52.31 1.99 36.20
C THR A 437 51.40 3.22 36.22
N ALA A 438 51.44 4.01 37.29
CA ALA A 438 50.75 5.30 37.34
C ALA A 438 51.42 6.31 36.38
N ILE A 439 50.60 7.09 35.68
CA ILE A 439 51.05 8.16 34.77
C ILE A 439 50.27 9.45 35.07
N GLY A 440 50.79 10.58 34.60
CA GLY A 440 50.22 11.90 34.86
C GLY A 440 51.01 12.71 35.91
N GLY A 441 50.33 13.64 36.57
CA GLY A 441 50.94 14.66 37.43
C GLY A 441 51.74 14.06 38.59
N GLY A 442 52.94 14.60 38.84
CA GLY A 442 53.85 14.10 39.88
C GLY A 442 54.56 12.77 39.57
N THR A 443 54.28 12.12 38.43
CA THR A 443 54.95 10.88 38.01
C THR A 443 56.13 11.16 37.07
N ALA A 444 56.99 10.16 36.85
CA ALA A 444 58.03 10.20 35.81
C ALA A 444 57.46 10.19 34.37
N TYR A 445 56.14 10.05 34.21
CA TYR A 445 55.44 9.86 32.95
C TYR A 445 54.25 10.83 32.86
N ALA A 446 54.51 12.13 32.93
CA ALA A 446 53.49 13.18 32.92
C ALA A 446 52.76 13.28 31.57
N ARG A 447 51.65 12.54 31.41
CA ARG A 447 50.77 12.50 30.24
C ARG A 447 49.36 12.05 30.62
N ASN A 448 48.33 12.50 29.90
CA ASN A 448 46.95 12.00 30.03
C ASN A 448 46.70 10.87 29.00
N LEU A 449 45.80 9.93 29.29
CA LEU A 449 45.33 8.95 28.30
C LEU A 449 44.18 9.53 27.48
N CYS A 450 44.19 9.30 26.16
CA CYS A 450 43.13 9.78 25.27
C CYS A 450 41.90 8.85 25.25
N ILE A 451 41.35 8.59 26.44
CA ILE A 451 40.20 7.73 26.71
C ILE A 451 39.08 8.60 27.28
N ARG A 452 37.88 8.52 26.69
CA ARG A 452 36.72 9.33 27.06
C ARG A 452 35.48 8.48 27.28
N ALA A 453 34.68 8.79 28.29
CA ALA A 453 33.35 8.21 28.48
C ALA A 453 32.28 9.21 28.05
N TYR A 454 31.28 8.76 27.30
CA TYR A 454 30.09 9.55 26.95
C TYR A 454 28.90 9.04 27.75
N THR A 455 28.16 9.97 28.34
CA THR A 455 27.02 9.65 29.22
C THR A 455 25.79 10.45 28.84
N SER A 456 24.63 9.94 29.24
CA SER A 456 23.35 10.65 29.22
C SER A 456 22.64 10.48 30.57
N PRO A 457 21.53 11.18 30.86
CA PRO A 457 20.86 11.08 32.15
C PRO A 457 20.30 9.68 32.42
N GLN A 458 20.30 9.25 33.69
CA GLN A 458 19.42 8.17 34.10
C GLN A 458 17.98 8.65 34.05
N GLU A 459 17.11 7.83 33.48
CA GLU A 459 15.67 8.11 33.48
C GLU A 459 15.13 7.92 34.90
N ILE A 460 14.59 8.99 35.48
CA ILE A 460 13.92 8.94 36.76
C ILE A 460 12.63 8.16 36.55
N LEU A 461 12.52 6.99 37.18
CA LEU A 461 11.34 6.13 37.12
C LEU A 461 10.15 6.80 37.82
N THR A 462 9.43 7.66 37.10
CA THR A 462 8.21 8.30 37.59
C THR A 462 7.07 7.30 37.60
N CYS A 463 6.49 7.08 38.77
CA CYS A 463 5.31 6.25 38.91
C CYS A 463 4.11 7.07 38.42
N SER A 464 3.47 6.64 37.32
CA SER A 464 2.17 7.14 36.89
C SER A 464 1.24 5.95 36.65
N VAL A 465 -0.04 6.12 36.95
CA VAL A 465 -1.10 5.26 36.46
C VAL A 465 -2.28 6.16 36.15
N ASP A 466 -2.86 5.98 34.96
CA ASP A 466 -3.99 6.73 34.44
C ASP A 466 -5.03 5.66 34.04
N ALA A 467 -6.24 5.73 34.60
CA ALA A 467 -7.32 4.77 34.36
C ALA A 467 -8.09 5.02 33.05
N GLY A 468 -7.78 6.12 32.36
CA GLY A 468 -8.51 6.68 31.24
C GLY A 468 -9.60 7.66 31.70
N ALA A 469 -9.95 8.61 30.82
CA ALA A 469 -11.01 9.57 31.09
C ALA A 469 -12.38 8.90 31.34
N ASP A 470 -13.25 9.55 32.11
CA ASP A 470 -14.62 9.12 32.38
C ASP A 470 -15.41 8.82 31.10
N GLN A 471 -16.29 7.83 31.19
CA GLN A 471 -17.04 7.30 30.05
C GLN A 471 -18.54 7.39 30.28
N THR A 472 -19.30 7.48 29.19
CA THR A 472 -20.77 7.40 29.20
C THR A 472 -21.23 6.31 28.23
N ILE A 473 -22.23 5.53 28.63
CA ILE A 473 -22.86 4.44 27.87
C ILE A 473 -24.37 4.33 28.16
N CYS A 474 -25.08 3.47 27.44
CA CYS A 474 -26.45 3.05 27.77
C CYS A 474 -26.44 1.82 28.69
N ALA A 475 -27.54 1.59 29.42
CA ALA A 475 -27.65 0.53 30.41
C ALA A 475 -27.43 -0.88 29.81
N GLY A 476 -26.35 -1.54 30.23
CA GLY A 476 -25.97 -2.88 29.78
C GLY A 476 -25.02 -2.93 28.57
N ASP A 477 -24.68 -1.79 27.96
CA ASP A 477 -23.64 -1.72 26.92
C ASP A 477 -22.28 -2.20 27.46
N ILE A 478 -21.47 -2.78 26.57
CA ILE A 478 -20.07 -3.12 26.89
C ILE A 478 -19.17 -1.92 26.57
N LYS A 479 -18.55 -1.34 27.59
CA LYS A 479 -17.46 -0.37 27.44
C LYS A 479 -16.12 -1.04 27.68
N SER A 480 -15.09 -0.65 26.94
CA SER A 480 -13.71 -0.96 27.30
C SER A 480 -13.05 0.23 27.99
N LEU A 481 -12.39 -0.04 29.11
CA LEU A 481 -11.52 0.88 29.85
C LEU A 481 -10.07 0.47 29.58
N SER A 482 -9.15 1.43 29.52
CA SER A 482 -7.73 1.18 29.20
C SER A 482 -6.86 2.06 30.07
N ALA A 483 -6.15 1.44 31.01
CA ALA A 483 -5.19 2.11 31.85
C ALA A 483 -3.81 2.20 31.19
N THR A 484 -3.01 3.19 31.59
CA THR A 484 -1.64 3.39 31.11
C THR A 484 -0.69 3.78 32.27
N GLY A 485 0.60 3.98 31.99
CA GLY A 485 1.63 4.43 32.94
C GLY A 485 2.37 3.33 33.71
N ALA A 486 1.75 2.17 33.92
CA ALA A 486 2.33 1.07 34.71
C ALA A 486 2.85 -0.12 33.87
N THR A 487 3.74 -0.95 34.45
CA THR A 487 4.14 -2.24 33.84
C THR A 487 3.28 -3.41 34.30
N SER A 488 2.52 -3.25 35.39
CA SER A 488 1.49 -4.21 35.83
C SER A 488 0.31 -3.50 36.47
N TYR A 489 -0.89 -4.09 36.34
CA TYR A 489 -2.16 -3.48 36.72
C TYR A 489 -2.95 -4.45 37.61
N LEU A 490 -3.79 -3.90 38.50
CA LEU A 490 -4.80 -4.64 39.25
C LEU A 490 -6.06 -3.76 39.39
N TRP A 491 -7.13 -4.13 38.69
CA TRP A 491 -8.41 -3.45 38.75
C TRP A 491 -9.24 -3.90 39.96
N ASN A 492 -10.17 -3.06 40.41
CA ASN A 492 -11.17 -3.41 41.42
C ASN A 492 -12.12 -4.55 41.00
N THR A 493 -12.14 -4.90 39.72
CA THR A 493 -12.81 -6.10 39.17
C THR A 493 -12.01 -7.40 39.36
N GLY A 494 -10.77 -7.33 39.83
CA GLY A 494 -9.83 -8.45 39.92
C GLY A 494 -9.05 -8.74 38.62
N ALA A 495 -9.30 -7.98 37.55
CA ALA A 495 -8.55 -8.10 36.30
C ALA A 495 -7.14 -7.48 36.42
N ILE A 496 -6.17 -8.04 35.69
CA ILE A 496 -4.73 -7.65 35.80
C ILE A 496 -4.13 -7.09 34.50
N THR A 497 -4.95 -6.89 33.47
CA THR A 497 -4.56 -6.34 32.17
C THR A 497 -4.70 -4.82 32.15
N ALA A 498 -3.88 -4.13 31.34
CA ALA A 498 -4.02 -2.69 31.13
C ALA A 498 -5.43 -2.33 30.62
N LYS A 499 -5.96 -3.16 29.71
CA LYS A 499 -7.31 -3.03 29.13
C LYS A 499 -8.31 -4.00 29.76
N ILE A 500 -9.51 -3.52 30.09
CA ILE A 500 -10.64 -4.34 30.56
C ILE A 500 -11.92 -4.02 29.79
N SER A 501 -12.93 -4.87 29.92
CA SER A 501 -14.30 -4.63 29.44
C SER A 501 -15.26 -4.69 30.63
N VAL A 502 -16.20 -3.75 30.67
CA VAL A 502 -17.20 -3.58 31.74
C VAL A 502 -18.57 -3.29 31.15
N ASN A 503 -19.63 -3.78 31.77
CA ASN A 503 -21.01 -3.62 31.32
C ASN A 503 -21.96 -3.22 32.47
N PRO A 504 -21.71 -2.09 33.15
CA PRO A 504 -22.54 -1.67 34.28
C PRO A 504 -23.96 -1.27 33.82
N VAL A 505 -24.95 -1.60 34.67
CA VAL A 505 -26.36 -1.21 34.48
C VAL A 505 -26.75 0.05 35.28
N THR A 506 -25.84 0.54 36.12
CA THR A 506 -25.95 1.79 36.89
C THR A 506 -24.57 2.45 36.95
N THR A 507 -24.51 3.78 37.09
CA THR A 507 -23.23 4.52 37.13
C THR A 507 -22.26 3.93 38.17
N THR A 508 -21.08 3.52 37.70
CA THR A 508 -20.11 2.72 38.48
C THR A 508 -18.71 3.30 38.36
N THR A 509 -18.02 3.45 39.50
CA THR A 509 -16.60 3.82 39.55
C THR A 509 -15.72 2.58 39.54
N TYR A 510 -14.76 2.54 38.63
CA TYR A 510 -13.68 1.56 38.58
C TYR A 510 -12.39 2.20 39.07
N TYR A 511 -11.48 1.39 39.60
CA TYR A 511 -10.14 1.85 39.96
C TYR A 511 -9.10 0.81 39.58
N VAL A 512 -7.90 1.28 39.29
CA VAL A 512 -6.76 0.46 38.90
C VAL A 512 -5.55 0.82 39.76
N THR A 513 -4.92 -0.22 40.33
CA THR A 513 -3.64 -0.11 41.00
C THR A 513 -2.55 -0.44 39.98
N GLY A 514 -1.71 0.55 39.64
CA GLY A 514 -0.56 0.38 38.77
C GLY A 514 0.72 0.15 39.58
N THR A 515 1.54 -0.81 39.18
CA THR A 515 2.88 -1.03 39.73
C THR A 515 3.94 -0.95 38.63
N THR A 516 5.00 -0.19 38.90
CA THR A 516 6.20 -0.03 38.05
C THR A 516 7.44 -0.20 38.91
N GLY A 517 8.21 -1.27 38.68
CA GLY A 517 9.36 -1.62 39.52
C GLY A 517 8.97 -1.84 40.99
N ALA A 518 9.51 -1.02 41.89
CA ALA A 518 9.21 -1.06 43.33
C ALA A 518 8.10 -0.09 43.77
N CYS A 519 7.42 0.58 42.83
CA CYS A 519 6.47 1.65 43.12
C CYS A 519 5.04 1.23 42.75
N THR A 520 4.08 1.45 43.66
CA THR A 520 2.67 1.08 43.49
C THR A 520 1.77 2.27 43.83
N ILE A 521 0.82 2.58 42.94
CA ILE A 521 -0.09 3.74 42.99
C ILE A 521 -1.46 3.37 42.42
N GLN A 522 -2.47 4.22 42.58
CA GLN A 522 -3.85 3.93 42.19
C GLN A 522 -4.52 5.15 41.53
N ASP A 523 -5.36 4.89 40.51
CA ASP A 523 -6.21 5.90 39.86
C ASP A 523 -7.64 5.36 39.58
N THR A 524 -8.58 6.24 39.21
CA THR A 524 -10.03 5.98 39.13
C THR A 524 -10.66 6.47 37.83
N VAL A 525 -11.62 5.72 37.30
CA VAL A 525 -12.45 6.10 36.14
C VAL A 525 -13.93 5.81 36.40
N ILE A 526 -14.82 6.74 36.07
CA ILE A 526 -16.27 6.62 36.24
C ILE A 526 -16.92 6.23 34.90
N VAL A 527 -17.76 5.20 34.93
CA VAL A 527 -18.65 4.84 33.82
C VAL A 527 -20.06 5.29 34.18
N THR A 528 -20.49 6.39 33.59
CA THR A 528 -21.86 6.92 33.69
C THR A 528 -22.80 6.12 32.79
N VAL A 529 -23.95 5.72 33.33
CA VAL A 529 -24.92 4.88 32.63
C VAL A 529 -26.23 5.63 32.42
N ASN A 530 -26.62 5.78 31.15
CA ASN A 530 -27.92 6.31 30.74
C ASN A 530 -28.97 5.19 30.66
N GLU A 531 -30.18 5.47 31.13
CA GLU A 531 -31.31 4.56 31.01
C GLU A 531 -31.78 4.43 29.55
N LEU A 532 -32.33 3.26 29.18
CA LEU A 532 -32.90 3.02 27.86
C LEU A 532 -34.31 3.65 27.75
N PRO A 533 -34.72 4.19 26.60
CA PRO A 533 -36.11 4.59 26.38
C PRO A 533 -37.07 3.40 26.52
N ILE A 534 -38.29 3.67 26.99
CA ILE A 534 -39.32 2.64 27.15
C ILE A 534 -40.54 3.04 26.31
N ILE A 535 -40.93 2.17 25.38
CA ILE A 535 -42.22 2.25 24.70
C ILE A 535 -43.29 1.70 25.66
N SER A 536 -44.39 2.42 25.84
CA SER A 536 -45.46 2.03 26.76
C SER A 536 -46.60 1.29 26.06
N SER A 537 -46.91 1.67 24.81
CA SER A 537 -48.03 1.16 24.03
C SER A 537 -48.01 1.74 22.60
N PHE A 538 -48.85 1.18 21.73
CA PHE A 538 -49.22 1.72 20.43
C PHE A 538 -50.71 2.10 20.39
N ASN A 539 -51.05 3.08 19.58
CA ASN A 539 -52.43 3.48 19.27
C ASN A 539 -52.67 3.28 17.76
N THR A 540 -53.59 2.40 17.36
CA THR A 540 -53.72 1.96 15.96
C THR A 540 -55.19 1.76 15.54
N THR A 541 -55.46 1.65 14.23
CA THR A 541 -56.77 1.22 13.72
C THR A 541 -57.05 -0.27 13.97
N GLY A 542 -56.03 -1.07 14.30
CA GLY A 542 -56.09 -2.51 14.53
C GLY A 542 -56.35 -3.36 13.29
N ARG A 543 -57.06 -2.84 12.29
CA ARG A 543 -57.44 -3.53 11.05
C ARG A 543 -57.58 -2.55 9.87
N VAL A 544 -57.26 -3.03 8.66
CA VAL A 544 -57.53 -2.33 7.38
C VAL A 544 -58.90 -2.74 6.78
N THR A 545 -59.54 -1.88 5.99
CA THR A 545 -60.96 -2.06 5.58
C THR A 545 -61.24 -3.36 4.82
N CYS A 546 -60.39 -3.75 3.86
CA CYS A 546 -60.48 -5.03 3.15
C CYS A 546 -59.08 -5.53 2.73
N ASN A 547 -59.02 -6.74 2.16
CA ASN A 547 -57.76 -7.30 1.66
C ASN A 547 -57.17 -6.39 0.56
N GLY A 548 -55.91 -6.00 0.69
CA GLY A 548 -55.23 -5.06 -0.20
C GLY A 548 -55.52 -3.56 0.02
N SER A 549 -56.23 -3.14 1.08
CA SER A 549 -56.43 -1.71 1.36
C SER A 549 -55.30 -1.07 2.18
N PHE A 550 -54.98 0.19 1.84
CA PHE A 550 -53.93 1.01 2.43
C PHE A 550 -54.55 2.13 3.30
N ASP A 551 -55.40 1.75 4.25
CA ASP A 551 -56.17 2.68 5.10
C ASP A 551 -55.91 2.50 6.60
N GLY A 552 -54.84 1.79 6.96
CA GLY A 552 -54.38 1.63 8.33
C GLY A 552 -53.60 2.82 8.86
N PHE A 553 -53.62 2.98 10.19
CA PHE A 553 -52.85 4.00 10.92
C PHE A 553 -52.30 3.41 12.22
N GLY A 554 -51.15 3.92 12.67
CA GLY A 554 -50.74 3.77 14.06
C GLY A 554 -49.69 4.78 14.52
N SER A 555 -49.61 4.99 15.84
CA SER A 555 -48.62 5.85 16.49
C SER A 555 -48.03 5.20 17.74
N VAL A 556 -46.81 5.58 18.11
CA VAL A 556 -46.10 5.09 19.30
C VAL A 556 -46.32 5.99 20.52
N ILE A 557 -46.39 5.42 21.72
CA ILE A 557 -46.52 6.16 22.98
C ILE A 557 -45.36 5.79 23.91
N MET A 558 -44.49 6.76 24.20
CA MET A 558 -43.34 6.61 25.10
C MET A 558 -43.73 6.72 26.58
N LEU A 559 -43.04 5.99 27.46
CA LEU A 559 -43.23 6.06 28.90
C LEU A 559 -42.47 7.27 29.50
N GLY A 560 -43.20 8.33 29.81
CA GLY A 560 -42.66 9.56 30.43
C GLY A 560 -42.75 10.77 29.50
N ASN A 561 -42.96 11.94 30.09
CA ASN A 561 -43.39 13.15 29.37
C ASN A 561 -42.28 13.89 28.58
N ASN A 562 -41.13 13.26 28.32
CA ASN A 562 -40.07 13.86 27.50
C ASN A 562 -40.47 13.85 26.02
N LYS A 563 -40.22 14.97 25.33
CA LYS A 563 -40.58 15.15 23.92
C LYS A 563 -39.42 14.94 22.94
N ASP A 564 -38.22 14.74 23.46
CA ASP A 564 -36.98 14.73 22.68
C ASP A 564 -36.58 13.29 22.29
N TYR A 565 -37.47 12.63 21.55
CA TYR A 565 -37.26 11.31 20.94
C TYR A 565 -37.28 11.43 19.41
N MET A 566 -36.35 10.74 18.74
CA MET A 566 -36.38 10.53 17.29
C MET A 566 -36.87 9.11 17.00
N TYR A 567 -37.69 8.94 15.97
CA TYR A 567 -38.22 7.63 15.56
C TYR A 567 -37.63 7.18 14.23
N VAL A 568 -37.56 5.87 14.02
CA VAL A 568 -37.29 5.25 12.72
C VAL A 568 -38.18 4.02 12.58
N TRP A 569 -39.18 4.09 11.70
CA TRP A 569 -40.10 2.99 11.40
C TRP A 569 -39.60 2.11 10.25
N SER A 570 -40.05 0.85 10.19
CA SER A 570 -39.72 -0.09 9.11
C SER A 570 -40.22 0.33 7.72
N ASN A 571 -41.19 1.26 7.64
CA ASN A 571 -41.63 1.89 6.38
C ASN A 571 -40.80 3.12 5.98
N GLY A 572 -39.79 3.50 6.77
CA GLY A 572 -38.92 4.66 6.52
C GLY A 572 -39.40 5.98 7.13
N SER A 573 -40.55 6.02 7.82
CA SER A 573 -40.99 7.22 8.54
C SER A 573 -40.11 7.55 9.75
N THR A 574 -39.95 8.84 10.03
CA THR A 574 -39.27 9.37 11.22
C THR A 574 -40.20 10.05 12.23
N GLU A 575 -41.50 10.12 11.92
CA GLU A 575 -42.53 10.73 12.77
C GLU A 575 -42.99 9.78 13.90
N ASP A 576 -43.69 10.30 14.92
CA ASP A 576 -44.31 9.48 15.97
C ASP A 576 -45.51 8.63 15.49
N SER A 577 -46.01 8.94 14.28
CA SER A 577 -47.24 8.45 13.69
C SER A 577 -47.04 8.06 12.22
N ILE A 578 -47.71 6.99 11.79
CA ILE A 578 -47.67 6.47 10.42
C ILE A 578 -49.07 6.16 9.87
N TYR A 579 -49.25 6.43 8.57
CA TYR A 579 -50.52 6.48 7.85
C TYR A 579 -50.45 5.66 6.54
N ASP A 580 -51.60 5.49 5.88
CA ASP A 580 -51.78 4.80 4.59
C ASP A 580 -51.21 3.36 4.59
N LEU A 581 -51.39 2.66 5.70
CA LEU A 581 -50.78 1.35 5.98
C LEU A 581 -51.65 0.20 5.46
N SER A 582 -51.00 -0.86 4.96
CA SER A 582 -51.61 -2.17 4.76
C SER A 582 -51.69 -2.95 6.08
N GLY A 583 -52.19 -4.19 6.04
CA GLY A 583 -51.86 -5.14 7.09
C GLY A 583 -50.37 -5.46 7.14
N GLY A 584 -49.90 -5.92 8.30
CA GLY A 584 -48.49 -6.28 8.53
C GLY A 584 -47.93 -5.78 9.86
N ASP A 585 -46.65 -6.05 10.07
CA ASP A 585 -45.88 -5.66 11.26
C ASP A 585 -44.95 -4.47 10.97
N TYR A 586 -45.06 -3.43 11.80
CA TYR A 586 -44.31 -2.20 11.69
C TYR A 586 -43.39 -2.04 12.90
N ILE A 587 -42.08 -2.15 12.68
CA ILE A 587 -41.07 -2.05 13.75
C ILE A 587 -40.70 -0.58 13.90
N VAL A 588 -40.79 -0.04 15.11
CA VAL A 588 -40.27 1.29 15.46
C VAL A 588 -38.95 1.15 16.21
N THR A 589 -38.00 2.04 15.90
CA THR A 589 -36.83 2.32 16.76
C THR A 589 -37.03 3.70 17.36
N ALA A 590 -37.09 3.80 18.69
CA ALA A 590 -37.21 5.07 19.40
C ALA A 590 -35.89 5.42 20.07
N ILE A 591 -35.30 6.56 19.72
CA ILE A 591 -33.96 7.01 20.10
C ILE A 591 -34.10 8.27 20.98
N GLY A 592 -33.59 8.24 22.21
CA GLY A 592 -33.59 9.40 23.11
C GLY A 592 -32.41 10.35 22.86
N ILE A 593 -32.50 11.55 23.43
CA ILE A 593 -31.49 12.63 23.31
C ILE A 593 -30.04 12.21 23.65
N ASN A 594 -29.84 11.20 24.51
CA ASN A 594 -28.52 10.66 24.86
C ASN A 594 -28.02 9.55 23.90
N GLY A 595 -28.66 9.34 22.75
CA GLY A 595 -28.32 8.31 21.75
C GLY A 595 -28.82 6.89 22.08
N CYS A 596 -29.20 6.63 23.33
CA CYS A 596 -29.78 5.35 23.75
C CYS A 596 -31.13 5.11 23.07
N TYR A 597 -31.38 3.87 22.63
CA TYR A 597 -32.57 3.52 21.86
C TYR A 597 -33.25 2.24 22.36
N THR A 598 -34.50 2.07 21.95
CA THR A 598 -35.29 0.84 22.12
C THR A 598 -36.00 0.48 20.81
N LYS A 599 -36.52 -0.74 20.71
CA LYS A 599 -37.29 -1.22 19.56
C LYS A 599 -38.51 -2.02 20.00
N ASP A 600 -39.63 -1.83 19.32
CA ASP A 600 -40.86 -2.60 19.52
C ASP A 600 -41.65 -2.71 18.20
N THR A 601 -42.64 -3.61 18.13
CA THR A 601 -43.38 -3.97 16.90
C THR A 601 -44.87 -3.73 17.03
N MET A 602 -45.43 -3.04 16.04
CA MET A 602 -46.84 -2.66 15.95
C MET A 602 -47.52 -3.43 14.80
N SER A 603 -48.52 -4.25 15.11
CA SER A 603 -49.24 -5.07 14.11
C SER A 603 -50.56 -4.44 13.66
N LEU A 604 -50.88 -4.56 12.37
CA LEU A 604 -52.21 -4.28 11.78
C LEU A 604 -52.77 -5.52 11.09
N PHE A 605 -54.04 -5.85 11.40
CA PHE A 605 -54.72 -7.03 10.86
C PHE A 605 -55.33 -6.79 9.47
N GLU A 606 -55.19 -7.75 8.57
CA GLU A 606 -55.82 -7.74 7.25
C GLU A 606 -56.93 -8.81 7.15
N PRO A 607 -58.13 -8.46 6.65
CA PRO A 607 -59.15 -9.46 6.31
C PRO A 607 -58.63 -10.46 5.26
N ALA A 608 -59.01 -11.73 5.41
CA ALA A 608 -58.66 -12.76 4.43
C ALA A 608 -59.36 -12.48 3.09
N TYR A 609 -58.61 -12.62 1.98
CA TYR A 609 -59.14 -12.41 0.64
C TYR A 609 -60.41 -13.22 0.37
N PHE A 610 -61.45 -12.54 -0.08
CA PHE A 610 -62.67 -13.15 -0.61
C PHE A 610 -63.04 -12.40 -1.89
N PRO A 611 -63.35 -13.11 -3.01
CA PRO A 611 -63.55 -12.46 -4.30
C PRO A 611 -64.75 -11.51 -4.26
N GLU A 612 -64.69 -10.48 -5.09
CA GLU A 612 -65.75 -9.49 -5.22
C GLU A 612 -67.04 -10.01 -5.87
N VAL A 613 -68.11 -9.23 -5.77
CA VAL A 613 -69.44 -9.61 -6.26
C VAL A 613 -69.48 -9.43 -7.78
N SER A 614 -69.24 -10.52 -8.50
CA SER A 614 -69.08 -10.50 -9.95
C SER A 614 -70.39 -10.59 -10.73
N ASN A 615 -70.36 -10.08 -11.97
CA ASN A 615 -71.47 -10.06 -12.92
C ASN A 615 -72.75 -9.38 -12.38
N ILE A 616 -72.59 -8.26 -11.67
CA ILE A 616 -73.72 -7.37 -11.37
C ILE A 616 -74.31 -6.91 -12.70
N THR A 617 -75.59 -7.21 -12.92
CA THR A 617 -76.28 -7.04 -14.20
C THR A 617 -77.70 -6.56 -13.98
N GLU A 618 -78.10 -5.50 -14.68
CA GLU A 618 -79.48 -5.02 -14.68
C GLU A 618 -80.40 -5.86 -15.57
N VAL A 619 -81.62 -6.09 -15.08
CA VAL A 619 -82.74 -6.69 -15.82
C VAL A 619 -84.02 -5.92 -15.46
N ASN A 620 -84.91 -5.72 -16.43
CA ASN A 620 -86.14 -4.94 -16.27
C ASN A 620 -85.91 -3.54 -15.68
N ASN A 621 -84.83 -2.87 -16.10
CA ASN A 621 -84.62 -1.44 -15.87
C ASN A 621 -85.75 -0.66 -16.57
N THR A 622 -86.49 0.13 -15.81
CA THR A 622 -87.55 1.02 -16.29
C THR A 622 -87.31 2.44 -15.76
N ASN A 623 -88.14 3.39 -16.16
CA ASN A 623 -88.15 4.74 -15.58
C ASN A 623 -88.54 4.80 -14.07
N LYS A 624 -88.83 3.66 -13.40
CA LYS A 624 -89.23 3.57 -11.98
C LYS A 624 -88.69 2.40 -11.15
N SER A 625 -88.09 1.39 -11.77
CA SER A 625 -87.64 0.16 -11.10
C SER A 625 -86.46 -0.48 -11.81
N ILE A 626 -85.65 -1.26 -11.09
CA ILE A 626 -84.61 -2.11 -11.68
C ILE A 626 -84.49 -3.41 -10.87
N VAL A 627 -84.14 -4.52 -11.53
CA VAL A 627 -83.62 -5.72 -10.85
C VAL A 627 -82.12 -5.77 -11.10
N LEU A 628 -81.32 -5.78 -10.03
CA LEU A 628 -79.90 -6.07 -10.13
C LEU A 628 -79.68 -7.54 -9.75
N ASN A 629 -79.12 -8.33 -10.68
CA ASN A 629 -78.71 -9.71 -10.47
C ASN A 629 -77.18 -9.79 -10.31
N TRP A 630 -76.67 -10.82 -9.65
CA TRP A 630 -75.22 -11.10 -9.59
C TRP A 630 -74.95 -12.61 -9.53
N ASN A 631 -73.72 -13.02 -9.86
CA ASN A 631 -73.33 -14.41 -9.75
C ASN A 631 -73.24 -14.86 -8.29
N ARG A 632 -73.89 -15.98 -7.95
CA ARG A 632 -73.79 -16.58 -6.62
C ARG A 632 -72.40 -17.17 -6.39
N ASN A 633 -71.68 -16.66 -5.40
CA ASN A 633 -70.56 -17.40 -4.81
C ASN A 633 -71.13 -18.36 -3.75
N ILE A 634 -70.87 -19.66 -3.91
CA ILE A 634 -71.43 -20.70 -3.03
C ILE A 634 -70.91 -20.65 -1.59
N GLU A 635 -69.77 -19.98 -1.36
CA GLU A 635 -69.19 -19.80 -0.02
C GLU A 635 -69.76 -18.59 0.73
N THR A 636 -70.57 -17.74 0.08
CA THR A 636 -71.16 -16.58 0.72
C THR A 636 -72.18 -17.01 1.78
N THR A 637 -72.05 -16.48 2.99
CA THR A 637 -73.01 -16.67 4.09
C THR A 637 -73.99 -15.50 4.21
N SER A 638 -73.59 -14.29 3.84
CA SER A 638 -74.48 -13.13 3.67
C SER A 638 -73.91 -12.07 2.72
N TYR A 639 -74.80 -11.24 2.18
CA TYR A 639 -74.47 -10.06 1.38
C TYR A 639 -74.90 -8.79 2.14
N MET A 640 -74.09 -7.74 2.08
CA MET A 640 -74.52 -6.37 2.43
C MET A 640 -74.43 -5.48 1.20
N ALA A 641 -75.47 -4.69 0.97
CA ALA A 641 -75.47 -3.65 -0.05
C ALA A 641 -75.90 -2.28 0.49
N ARG A 642 -75.58 -1.22 -0.24
CA ARG A 642 -75.97 0.17 0.03
C ARG A 642 -76.16 0.92 -1.28
N MET A 643 -77.01 1.93 -1.30
CA MET A 643 -77.31 2.71 -2.50
C MET A 643 -77.49 4.20 -2.17
N LYS A 644 -77.15 5.06 -3.13
CA LYS A 644 -77.40 6.52 -3.12
C LYS A 644 -77.50 7.05 -4.56
N LYS A 645 -78.00 8.27 -4.75
CA LYS A 645 -77.84 8.99 -6.02
C LYS A 645 -76.36 9.38 -6.21
N THR A 646 -75.86 9.48 -7.44
CA THR A 646 -74.47 9.96 -7.66
C THR A 646 -74.22 11.38 -7.16
N THR A 647 -75.28 12.20 -7.04
CA THR A 647 -75.25 13.55 -6.45
C THR A 647 -75.23 13.58 -4.91
N GLU A 648 -75.43 12.45 -4.23
CA GLU A 648 -75.45 12.38 -2.76
C GLU A 648 -74.05 12.02 -2.21
N SER A 649 -73.61 12.68 -1.14
CA SER A 649 -72.34 12.31 -0.48
C SER A 649 -72.52 11.06 0.41
N THR A 650 -73.56 11.03 1.23
CA THR A 650 -73.91 9.96 2.16
C THR A 650 -74.68 8.82 1.49
N TRP A 651 -74.65 7.63 2.09
CA TRP A 651 -75.42 6.47 1.65
C TRP A 651 -76.85 6.55 2.21
N THR A 652 -77.85 6.55 1.34
CA THR A 652 -79.25 6.86 1.70
C THR A 652 -80.15 5.62 1.82
N ARG A 653 -79.77 4.47 1.25
CA ARG A 653 -80.43 3.16 1.45
C ARG A 653 -79.40 2.08 1.76
N TYR A 654 -79.78 1.13 2.62
CA TYR A 654 -78.97 -0.02 3.02
C TYR A 654 -79.80 -1.31 2.91
N PHE A 655 -79.14 -2.43 2.61
CA PHE A 655 -79.77 -3.73 2.41
C PHE A 655 -78.90 -4.84 3.02
N THR A 656 -79.54 -5.76 3.74
CA THR A 656 -78.96 -7.06 4.10
C THR A 656 -79.68 -8.11 3.26
N ILE A 657 -78.93 -8.92 2.52
CA ILE A 657 -79.46 -9.84 1.50
C ILE A 657 -78.95 -11.25 1.82
N ASN A 658 -79.82 -12.26 1.72
CA ASN A 658 -79.47 -13.61 2.15
C ASN A 658 -78.52 -14.27 1.15
N SER A 659 -77.71 -15.22 1.62
CA SER A 659 -76.80 -16.00 0.78
C SER A 659 -77.49 -16.90 -0.24
N SER A 660 -78.81 -17.09 -0.17
CA SER A 660 -79.63 -17.72 -1.21
C SER A 660 -79.89 -16.82 -2.41
N ASP A 661 -79.85 -15.50 -2.22
CA ASP A 661 -80.47 -14.54 -3.11
C ASP A 661 -79.43 -13.99 -4.11
N THR A 662 -79.73 -14.12 -5.40
CA THR A 662 -78.83 -13.72 -6.51
C THR A 662 -79.34 -12.48 -7.25
N SER A 663 -80.30 -11.77 -6.65
CA SER A 663 -81.07 -10.70 -7.27
C SER A 663 -81.73 -9.80 -6.23
N ILE A 664 -81.80 -8.50 -6.48
CA ILE A 664 -82.62 -7.55 -5.70
C ILE A 664 -83.46 -6.67 -6.62
N LEU A 665 -84.76 -6.57 -6.33
CA LEU A 665 -85.68 -5.64 -6.97
C LEU A 665 -85.63 -4.29 -6.22
N ILE A 666 -85.17 -3.24 -6.89
CA ILE A 666 -85.10 -1.89 -6.34
C ILE A 666 -86.20 -1.05 -6.99
N ASN A 667 -87.27 -0.82 -6.22
CA ASN A 667 -88.44 -0.04 -6.61
C ASN A 667 -88.38 1.41 -6.08
N SER A 668 -89.29 2.23 -6.62
CA SER A 668 -89.53 3.64 -6.27
C SER A 668 -88.35 4.55 -6.62
N LEU A 669 -87.84 4.41 -7.84
CA LEU A 669 -86.77 5.23 -8.40
C LEU A 669 -87.33 6.48 -9.12
N GLU A 670 -86.45 7.45 -9.37
CA GLU A 670 -86.72 8.57 -10.29
C GLU A 670 -86.32 8.18 -11.73
N ALA A 671 -86.83 8.89 -12.73
CA ALA A 671 -86.57 8.60 -14.16
C ALA A 671 -85.36 9.41 -14.66
N ASN A 672 -84.59 8.88 -15.63
CA ASN A 672 -83.32 9.46 -16.06
C ASN A 672 -82.42 9.88 -14.89
N THR A 673 -82.31 9.01 -13.88
CA THR A 673 -81.61 9.30 -12.63
C THR A 673 -80.58 8.22 -12.36
N GLU A 674 -79.35 8.65 -12.11
CA GLU A 674 -78.19 7.79 -11.89
C GLU A 674 -78.00 7.48 -10.40
N TYR A 675 -77.79 6.20 -10.09
CA TYR A 675 -77.58 5.70 -8.73
C TYR A 675 -76.30 4.88 -8.64
N VAL A 676 -75.55 5.06 -7.55
CA VAL A 676 -74.49 4.11 -7.17
C VAL A 676 -75.10 3.06 -6.24
N PHE A 677 -75.03 1.80 -6.64
CA PHE A 677 -75.24 0.64 -5.79
C PHE A 677 -73.87 0.03 -5.45
N GLN A 678 -73.62 -0.25 -4.18
CA GLN A 678 -72.44 -0.98 -3.73
C GLN A 678 -72.88 -2.25 -3.02
N ILE A 679 -72.19 -3.37 -3.27
CA ILE A 679 -72.44 -4.65 -2.62
C ILE A 679 -71.13 -5.36 -2.28
N ARG A 680 -71.09 -6.07 -1.15
CA ARG A 680 -70.01 -6.99 -0.78
C ARG A 680 -70.56 -8.29 -0.24
N GLN A 681 -69.75 -9.34 -0.35
CA GLN A 681 -70.07 -10.68 0.14
C GLN A 681 -69.17 -11.09 1.31
N PHE A 682 -69.77 -11.75 2.30
CA PHE A 682 -69.09 -12.30 3.48
C PHE A 682 -69.09 -13.82 3.41
N LYS A 683 -67.98 -14.43 3.80
CA LYS A 683 -67.93 -15.82 4.28
C LYS A 683 -68.06 -15.84 5.80
N ASP A 684 -67.34 -14.95 6.49
CA ASP A 684 -67.35 -14.75 7.94
C ASP A 684 -66.87 -13.33 8.33
N SER A 685 -66.69 -13.04 9.63
CA SER A 685 -66.28 -11.72 10.17
C SER A 685 -64.78 -11.37 9.96
N SER A 686 -64.01 -12.31 9.42
CA SER A 686 -62.59 -12.20 9.05
C SER A 686 -62.37 -12.35 7.54
N THR A 687 -63.30 -12.96 6.81
CA THR A 687 -63.20 -13.29 5.38
C THR A 687 -64.37 -12.66 4.60
N TYR A 688 -64.13 -11.53 3.94
CA TYR A 688 -65.14 -10.78 3.18
C TYR A 688 -64.51 -9.92 2.08
N SER A 689 -65.28 -9.62 1.04
CA SER A 689 -64.81 -8.83 -0.10
C SER A 689 -64.76 -7.32 0.19
N CYS A 690 -63.99 -6.59 -0.61
CA CYS A 690 -64.19 -5.15 -0.78
C CYS A 690 -65.62 -4.86 -1.33
N MET A 691 -66.05 -3.60 -1.28
CA MET A 691 -67.33 -3.19 -1.89
C MET A 691 -67.15 -3.06 -3.41
N THR A 692 -67.98 -3.78 -4.17
CA THR A 692 -68.06 -3.66 -5.62
C THR A 692 -69.11 -2.62 -5.98
N ASP A 693 -68.73 -1.59 -6.74
CA ASP A 693 -69.61 -0.54 -7.25
C ASP A 693 -70.31 -0.97 -8.55
N TYR A 694 -71.60 -0.67 -8.65
CA TYR A 694 -72.39 -0.75 -9.86
C TYR A 694 -73.20 0.54 -10.01
N ILE A 695 -72.99 1.26 -11.12
CA ILE A 695 -73.71 2.49 -11.45
C ILE A 695 -74.74 2.17 -12.53
N PHE A 696 -75.98 2.58 -12.30
CA PHE A 696 -77.06 2.42 -13.27
C PHE A 696 -77.90 3.70 -13.37
N THR A 697 -78.49 3.92 -14.54
CA THR A 697 -79.41 5.05 -14.80
C THR A 697 -80.74 4.50 -15.26
N THR A 698 -81.83 4.99 -14.67
CA THR A 698 -83.20 4.62 -15.08
C THR A 698 -83.54 5.19 -16.45
N GLN A 699 -84.31 4.44 -17.25
CA GLN A 699 -84.50 4.75 -18.68
C GLN A 699 -85.12 6.14 -18.96
N GLU A 700 -84.62 6.76 -20.04
CA GLU A 700 -85.23 7.89 -20.76
C GLU A 700 -86.38 7.45 -21.68
N GLU A 701 -87.04 8.41 -22.33
CA GLU A 701 -88.11 8.18 -23.31
C GLU A 701 -87.65 8.51 -24.78
N ILE A 702 -87.24 7.48 -25.57
CA ILE A 702 -87.45 7.29 -27.05
C ILE A 702 -86.29 7.53 -28.14
N THR A 703 -85.54 6.47 -28.57
CA THR A 703 -85.03 6.01 -29.96
C THR A 703 -83.76 6.49 -30.81
N ASN A 704 -83.06 5.49 -31.46
CA ASN A 704 -82.44 5.36 -32.85
C ASN A 704 -81.11 6.06 -33.36
N THR A 705 -80.32 5.72 -34.45
CA THR A 705 -79.91 4.52 -35.31
C THR A 705 -78.77 4.83 -36.40
N CYS A 706 -77.95 3.86 -36.90
CA CYS A 706 -77.16 3.85 -38.21
C CYS A 706 -77.25 2.44 -38.91
N ASN A 707 -77.07 2.33 -40.24
CA ASN A 707 -77.51 1.16 -41.07
C ASN A 707 -76.38 0.30 -41.72
N ILE A 708 -76.68 -0.93 -42.18
CA ILE A 708 -75.75 -1.93 -42.79
C ILE A 708 -75.36 -1.72 -44.27
N ALA A 709 -74.44 -2.56 -44.77
CA ALA A 709 -74.00 -2.64 -46.18
C ALA A 709 -74.82 -3.67 -46.99
N THR A 710 -74.73 -3.64 -48.33
CA THR A 710 -75.58 -4.44 -49.24
C THR A 710 -74.86 -4.90 -50.52
N SER A 711 -75.50 -5.81 -51.27
CA SER A 711 -75.12 -6.28 -52.61
C SER A 711 -73.71 -6.89 -52.70
N LEU A 712 -73.54 -8.05 -52.07
CA LEU A 712 -72.30 -8.82 -52.04
C LEU A 712 -72.18 -9.79 -53.22
N ILE A 713 -71.01 -9.88 -53.85
CA ILE A 713 -70.76 -10.75 -55.01
C ILE A 713 -69.34 -11.36 -54.94
N VAL A 714 -69.22 -12.67 -55.19
CA VAL A 714 -67.94 -13.37 -55.34
C VAL A 714 -67.68 -13.69 -56.81
N ASN A 715 -66.44 -13.55 -57.26
CA ASN A 715 -65.99 -13.99 -58.59
C ASN A 715 -64.51 -14.41 -58.59
N ASN A 716 -64.02 -14.93 -59.72
CA ASN A 716 -62.63 -15.33 -59.94
C ASN A 716 -62.05 -16.26 -58.84
N VAL A 717 -62.80 -17.32 -58.49
CA VAL A 717 -62.35 -18.33 -57.52
C VAL A 717 -61.39 -19.32 -58.16
N SER A 718 -60.29 -19.63 -57.48
CA SER A 718 -59.26 -20.58 -57.90
C SER A 718 -59.10 -21.72 -56.87
N THR A 719 -57.97 -22.44 -56.90
CA THR A 719 -57.63 -23.43 -55.87
C THR A 719 -57.22 -22.81 -54.53
N SER A 720 -56.77 -21.54 -54.51
CA SER A 720 -56.24 -20.89 -53.31
C SER A 720 -56.55 -19.39 -53.17
N THR A 721 -57.32 -18.82 -54.10
CA THR A 721 -57.71 -17.39 -54.11
C THR A 721 -59.17 -17.18 -54.53
N ALA A 722 -59.74 -16.04 -54.15
CA ALA A 722 -61.07 -15.59 -54.59
C ALA A 722 -61.16 -14.06 -54.60
N LYS A 723 -62.08 -13.48 -55.37
CA LYS A 723 -62.37 -12.03 -55.36
C LYS A 723 -63.75 -11.73 -54.78
N LEU A 724 -63.79 -10.88 -53.76
CA LEU A 724 -64.98 -10.44 -53.03
C LEU A 724 -65.32 -8.99 -53.44
N ASN A 725 -66.61 -8.68 -53.66
CA ASN A 725 -67.06 -7.38 -54.20
C ASN A 725 -68.34 -6.89 -53.48
N TRP A 726 -68.52 -5.57 -53.34
CA TRP A 726 -69.67 -4.91 -52.70
C TRP A 726 -69.95 -3.52 -53.31
N ILE A 727 -71.09 -2.90 -52.97
CA ILE A 727 -71.38 -1.50 -53.35
C ILE A 727 -70.73 -0.54 -52.34
N ASN A 728 -69.99 0.45 -52.84
CA ASN A 728 -69.39 1.49 -52.00
C ASN A 728 -70.41 2.57 -51.59
N ASP A 729 -70.55 2.77 -50.27
CA ASP A 729 -71.30 3.85 -49.63
C ASP A 729 -70.44 5.12 -49.51
N ILE A 730 -71.04 6.29 -49.67
CA ILE A 730 -70.37 7.60 -49.58
C ILE A 730 -70.13 8.06 -48.13
N ASN A 731 -70.88 7.50 -47.17
CA ASN A 731 -70.75 7.80 -45.74
C ASN A 731 -69.84 6.80 -44.98
N ALA A 732 -69.15 5.91 -45.70
CA ALA A 732 -68.24 4.92 -45.13
C ALA A 732 -66.78 5.38 -45.17
N VAL A 733 -66.14 5.52 -44.01
CA VAL A 733 -64.71 5.87 -43.91
C VAL A 733 -63.77 4.67 -44.08
N SER A 734 -64.27 3.46 -43.84
CA SER A 734 -63.60 2.19 -44.18
C SER A 734 -64.60 1.04 -44.15
N TYR A 735 -64.18 -0.11 -44.68
CA TYR A 735 -64.87 -1.38 -44.53
C TYR A 735 -63.96 -2.40 -43.84
N MET A 736 -64.55 -3.27 -43.04
CA MET A 736 -63.88 -4.48 -42.56
C MET A 736 -64.58 -5.70 -43.18
N VAL A 737 -63.84 -6.39 -44.04
CA VAL A 737 -64.22 -7.67 -44.66
C VAL A 737 -63.65 -8.80 -43.80
N ARG A 738 -64.38 -9.90 -43.64
CA ARG A 738 -63.89 -11.11 -42.98
C ARG A 738 -64.32 -12.38 -43.70
N TRP A 739 -63.49 -13.41 -43.67
CA TRP A 739 -63.77 -14.74 -44.24
C TRP A 739 -63.21 -15.87 -43.38
N ARG A 740 -63.83 -17.07 -43.44
CA ARG A 740 -63.34 -18.30 -42.80
C ARG A 740 -63.95 -19.55 -43.45
N VAL A 741 -63.41 -20.72 -43.13
CA VAL A 741 -64.01 -22.02 -43.52
C VAL A 741 -65.36 -22.17 -42.81
N LYS A 742 -66.44 -22.37 -43.58
CA LYS A 742 -67.84 -22.30 -43.11
C LYS A 742 -68.18 -23.35 -42.05
N ALA A 743 -67.68 -24.58 -42.22
CA ALA A 743 -67.87 -25.69 -41.28
C ALA A 743 -66.64 -25.95 -40.37
N GLY A 744 -65.65 -25.06 -40.36
CA GLY A 744 -64.39 -25.25 -39.66
C GLY A 744 -64.28 -24.50 -38.32
N PRO A 745 -63.40 -24.93 -37.40
CA PRO A 745 -63.11 -24.21 -36.15
C PRO A 745 -62.20 -22.99 -36.34
N GLU A 746 -61.87 -22.60 -37.57
CA GLU A 746 -60.99 -21.47 -37.86
C GLU A 746 -61.59 -20.13 -37.42
N ALA A 747 -60.73 -19.28 -36.85
CA ALA A 747 -61.06 -17.89 -36.59
C ALA A 747 -61.29 -17.12 -37.90
N TRP A 748 -62.17 -16.12 -37.84
CA TRP A 748 -62.34 -15.15 -38.92
C TRP A 748 -60.99 -14.50 -39.29
N ARG A 749 -60.60 -14.63 -40.55
CA ARG A 749 -59.51 -13.85 -41.17
C ARG A 749 -60.09 -12.50 -41.58
N TYR A 750 -59.36 -11.40 -41.37
CA TYR A 750 -59.86 -10.03 -41.55
C TYR A 750 -59.02 -9.23 -42.55
N TYR A 751 -59.66 -8.33 -43.30
CA TYR A 751 -59.02 -7.31 -44.13
C TYR A 751 -59.78 -5.99 -44.03
N THR A 752 -59.06 -4.90 -43.78
CA THR A 752 -59.62 -3.55 -43.76
C THR A 752 -59.44 -2.90 -45.13
N ALA A 753 -60.54 -2.68 -45.84
CA ALA A 753 -60.56 -1.97 -47.11
C ALA A 753 -60.76 -0.46 -46.87
N THR A 754 -60.04 0.37 -47.62
CA THR A 754 -60.08 1.83 -47.49
C THR A 754 -61.33 2.45 -48.14
N ALA A 755 -61.68 3.68 -47.76
CA ALA A 755 -62.78 4.42 -48.39
C ALA A 755 -62.66 4.43 -49.92
N GLY A 756 -63.76 4.13 -50.62
CA GLY A 756 -63.80 4.01 -52.08
C GLY A 756 -63.43 2.63 -52.64
N GLN A 757 -62.87 1.71 -51.85
CA GLN A 757 -62.69 0.32 -52.30
C GLN A 757 -64.02 -0.43 -52.31
N SER A 758 -64.31 -1.11 -53.41
CA SER A 758 -65.52 -1.92 -53.65
C SER A 758 -65.23 -3.40 -53.90
N SER A 759 -63.96 -3.82 -53.85
CA SER A 759 -63.57 -5.23 -53.98
C SER A 759 -62.17 -5.52 -53.44
N ILE A 760 -61.94 -6.75 -52.97
CA ILE A 760 -60.61 -7.28 -52.58
C ILE A 760 -60.38 -8.67 -53.20
N VAL A 761 -59.11 -9.04 -53.34
CA VAL A 761 -58.71 -10.43 -53.65
C VAL A 761 -58.12 -11.02 -52.37
N ILE A 762 -58.61 -12.20 -51.98
CA ILE A 762 -58.13 -12.97 -50.84
C ILE A 762 -57.35 -14.20 -51.31
N GLY A 763 -56.38 -14.63 -50.51
CA GLY A 763 -55.48 -15.74 -50.79
C GLY A 763 -55.22 -16.62 -49.56
N ASP A 764 -54.24 -17.52 -49.67
CA ASP A 764 -53.94 -18.57 -48.68
C ASP A 764 -55.18 -19.39 -48.28
N LEU A 765 -56.06 -19.64 -49.26
CA LEU A 765 -57.23 -20.50 -49.10
C LEU A 765 -56.83 -21.96 -49.36
N THR A 766 -57.42 -22.87 -48.59
CA THR A 766 -57.31 -24.32 -48.78
C THR A 766 -58.09 -24.72 -50.03
N SER A 767 -57.64 -25.72 -50.79
CA SER A 767 -58.34 -26.28 -51.94
C SER A 767 -59.58 -27.09 -51.52
N ASP A 768 -60.57 -27.22 -52.42
CA ASP A 768 -61.82 -27.98 -52.23
C ASP A 768 -62.61 -27.62 -50.94
N THR A 769 -62.53 -26.36 -50.51
CA THR A 769 -62.98 -25.91 -49.18
C THR A 769 -64.03 -24.81 -49.30
N GLU A 770 -65.14 -24.96 -48.55
CA GLU A 770 -66.24 -23.99 -48.51
C GLU A 770 -65.96 -22.87 -47.49
N TYR A 771 -65.99 -21.62 -47.96
CA TYR A 771 -65.74 -20.41 -47.19
C TYR A 771 -67.02 -19.56 -47.09
N GLU A 772 -67.25 -18.99 -45.91
CA GLU A 772 -68.22 -17.91 -45.70
C GLU A 772 -67.48 -16.57 -45.52
N TRP A 773 -68.12 -15.47 -45.93
CA TRP A 773 -67.59 -14.12 -45.74
C TRP A 773 -68.66 -13.11 -45.32
N GLN A 774 -68.24 -12.02 -44.70
CA GLN A 774 -69.10 -10.89 -44.30
C GLN A 774 -68.34 -9.57 -44.44
N ILE A 775 -69.08 -8.46 -44.50
CA ILE A 775 -68.54 -7.11 -44.47
C ILE A 775 -69.33 -6.22 -43.50
N ARG A 776 -68.66 -5.27 -42.85
CA ARG A 776 -69.30 -4.12 -42.21
C ARG A 776 -68.64 -2.81 -42.65
N LYS A 777 -69.38 -1.71 -42.57
CA LYS A 777 -68.86 -0.35 -42.83
C LYS A 777 -68.77 0.45 -41.54
N PHE A 778 -67.82 1.38 -41.49
CA PHE A 778 -67.70 2.37 -40.41
C PHE A 778 -68.37 3.68 -40.87
N CYS A 779 -69.48 4.04 -40.21
CA CYS A 779 -70.20 5.31 -40.35
C CYS A 779 -69.26 6.47 -39.90
N VAL A 780 -69.36 7.66 -40.51
CA VAL A 780 -68.70 8.88 -39.99
C VAL A 780 -69.14 9.10 -38.52
N GLY A 781 -68.22 9.55 -37.66
CA GLY A 781 -68.48 9.74 -36.22
C GLY A 781 -68.16 8.53 -35.33
N GLY A 782 -67.51 7.48 -35.86
CA GLY A 782 -67.04 6.33 -35.07
C GLY A 782 -68.06 5.21 -34.91
N PHE A 783 -69.32 5.45 -35.26
CA PHE A 783 -70.34 4.41 -35.38
C PHE A 783 -69.95 3.37 -36.45
N TYR A 784 -70.42 2.15 -36.30
CA TYR A 784 -70.26 1.10 -37.31
C TYR A 784 -71.57 0.37 -37.49
N SER A 785 -71.77 -0.20 -38.67
CA SER A 785 -72.90 -1.09 -38.90
C SER A 785 -72.64 -2.48 -38.36
N ASP A 786 -73.69 -3.26 -38.14
CA ASP A 786 -73.54 -4.72 -38.06
C ASP A 786 -72.90 -5.29 -39.33
N PHE A 787 -72.34 -6.50 -39.19
CA PHE A 787 -71.91 -7.29 -40.34
C PHE A 787 -73.12 -7.75 -41.15
N THR A 788 -72.98 -7.78 -42.46
CA THR A 788 -73.97 -8.35 -43.39
C THR A 788 -74.34 -9.79 -43.04
N ASN A 789 -75.62 -10.13 -43.13
CA ASN A 789 -76.10 -11.50 -42.96
C ASN A 789 -75.38 -12.47 -43.92
N LEU A 790 -75.09 -13.69 -43.46
CA LEU A 790 -74.34 -14.72 -44.20
C LEU A 790 -75.07 -15.29 -45.43
N VAL A 791 -76.37 -15.04 -45.54
CA VAL A 791 -77.22 -15.59 -46.61
C VAL A 791 -76.83 -14.98 -47.96
N GLY A 792 -76.07 -15.75 -48.76
CA GLY A 792 -75.59 -15.35 -50.09
C GLY A 792 -74.14 -14.87 -50.16
N SER A 793 -73.37 -14.97 -49.07
CA SER A 793 -71.95 -14.59 -49.03
C SER A 793 -71.04 -15.79 -48.72
N GLU A 794 -71.10 -16.80 -49.58
CA GLU A 794 -70.43 -18.10 -49.46
C GLU A 794 -69.80 -18.51 -50.81
N PHE A 795 -68.70 -19.28 -50.81
CA PHE A 795 -68.06 -19.82 -52.03
C PHE A 795 -67.15 -21.03 -51.73
N THR A 796 -66.84 -21.86 -52.73
CA THR A 796 -65.96 -23.03 -52.60
C THR A 796 -64.77 -22.94 -53.54
N THR A 797 -63.56 -23.25 -53.05
CA THR A 797 -62.31 -23.29 -53.85
C THR A 797 -62.17 -24.58 -54.67
N ASN A 798 -61.36 -24.55 -55.73
CA ASN A 798 -61.14 -25.71 -56.61
C ASN A 798 -60.15 -26.73 -56.00
N ASN A 799 -60.27 -28.02 -56.36
CA ASN A 799 -59.44 -29.13 -55.83
C ASN A 799 -58.16 -29.38 -56.66
N VAL A 800 -56.98 -29.37 -56.03
CA VAL A 800 -55.69 -29.94 -56.49
C VAL A 800 -54.88 -30.45 -55.28
N ALA A 801 -54.03 -31.47 -55.50
CA ALA A 801 -53.31 -32.25 -54.48
C ALA A 801 -52.15 -31.55 -53.72
N LEU A 802 -51.75 -32.16 -52.59
CA LEU A 802 -50.91 -31.61 -51.51
C LEU A 802 -49.39 -31.66 -51.75
N CYS A 803 -48.66 -30.78 -51.04
CA CYS A 803 -47.19 -30.72 -50.94
C CYS A 803 -46.73 -31.29 -49.58
N THR A 804 -45.69 -32.14 -49.56
CA THR A 804 -45.18 -32.80 -48.34
C THR A 804 -44.15 -31.94 -47.57
N GLN A 805 -44.08 -32.16 -46.25
CA GLN A 805 -43.08 -31.53 -45.38
C GLN A 805 -41.67 -32.07 -45.64
N ALA A 806 -40.64 -31.30 -45.27
CA ALA A 806 -39.25 -31.74 -45.31
C ALA A 806 -38.93 -32.67 -44.12
N GLU A 807 -38.23 -33.78 -44.39
CA GLU A 807 -37.91 -34.81 -43.40
C GLU A 807 -36.41 -34.84 -43.03
N TYR A 808 -36.07 -35.69 -42.04
CA TYR A 808 -34.70 -35.91 -41.54
C TYR A 808 -33.99 -34.63 -41.05
N LEU A 809 -34.71 -33.80 -40.29
CA LEU A 809 -34.18 -32.56 -39.74
C LEU A 809 -33.11 -32.81 -38.66
N ASN A 810 -31.97 -32.13 -38.76
CA ASN A 810 -31.00 -32.03 -37.66
C ASN A 810 -30.21 -30.71 -37.69
N VAL A 811 -29.42 -30.48 -36.64
CA VAL A 811 -28.43 -29.40 -36.56
C VAL A 811 -27.02 -29.96 -36.62
N SER A 812 -26.12 -29.24 -37.28
CA SER A 812 -24.69 -29.51 -37.38
C SER A 812 -23.90 -28.20 -37.25
N ASN A 813 -22.57 -28.28 -37.12
CA ASN A 813 -21.69 -27.10 -36.97
C ASN A 813 -22.16 -26.12 -35.88
N LEU A 814 -22.62 -26.65 -34.73
CA LEU A 814 -22.98 -25.87 -33.56
C LEU A 814 -21.73 -25.20 -32.97
N LYS A 815 -21.73 -23.87 -33.00
CA LYS A 815 -20.69 -23.02 -32.40
C LYS A 815 -21.32 -21.99 -31.48
N SER A 816 -20.51 -21.11 -30.92
CA SER A 816 -20.96 -20.06 -30.00
C SER A 816 -21.91 -19.02 -30.62
N THR A 817 -21.83 -18.75 -31.92
CA THR A 817 -22.69 -17.75 -32.60
C THR A 817 -23.29 -18.24 -33.93
N GLN A 818 -23.15 -19.53 -34.24
CA GLN A 818 -23.46 -20.14 -35.53
C GLN A 818 -24.09 -21.53 -35.37
N VAL A 819 -25.01 -21.87 -36.27
CA VAL A 819 -25.57 -23.23 -36.44
C VAL A 819 -25.84 -23.51 -37.92
N THR A 820 -25.72 -24.76 -38.35
CA THR A 820 -26.21 -25.22 -39.66
C THR A 820 -27.43 -26.13 -39.46
N PHE A 821 -28.57 -25.75 -40.01
CA PHE A 821 -29.73 -26.63 -40.16
C PHE A 821 -29.56 -27.51 -41.40
N ASN A 822 -29.95 -28.78 -41.33
CA ASN A 822 -29.88 -29.75 -42.42
C ASN A 822 -31.22 -30.48 -42.56
N TRP A 823 -31.63 -30.78 -43.80
CA TRP A 823 -32.86 -31.52 -44.11
C TRP A 823 -32.69 -32.31 -45.42
N VAL A 824 -33.54 -33.30 -45.67
CA VAL A 824 -33.63 -33.96 -46.99
C VAL A 824 -34.59 -33.16 -47.88
N PRO A 825 -34.17 -32.74 -49.10
CA PRO A 825 -35.06 -32.07 -50.04
C PRO A 825 -36.20 -32.98 -50.51
N VAL A 826 -37.42 -32.44 -50.50
CA VAL A 826 -38.64 -33.08 -51.03
C VAL A 826 -38.56 -33.22 -52.56
N SER A 827 -37.97 -32.23 -53.23
CA SER A 827 -37.51 -32.31 -54.62
C SER A 827 -36.32 -31.37 -54.84
N ASN A 828 -35.65 -31.50 -55.99
CA ASN A 828 -34.52 -30.64 -56.39
C ASN A 828 -34.93 -29.18 -56.63
N ASP A 829 -36.20 -28.94 -56.95
CA ASP A 829 -36.73 -27.63 -57.36
C ASP A 829 -37.50 -26.93 -56.21
N SER A 830 -37.69 -27.63 -55.09
CA SER A 830 -38.40 -27.11 -53.92
C SER A 830 -37.57 -26.05 -53.19
N ILE A 831 -38.25 -24.98 -52.78
CA ILE A 831 -37.74 -23.93 -51.89
C ILE A 831 -38.26 -24.16 -50.46
N TYR A 832 -37.56 -23.63 -49.45
CA TYR A 832 -37.89 -23.87 -48.04
C TYR A 832 -37.89 -22.58 -47.22
N MET A 833 -38.72 -22.53 -46.18
CA MET A 833 -38.82 -21.40 -45.25
C MET A 833 -38.59 -21.89 -43.82
N ILE A 834 -37.50 -21.40 -43.21
CA ILE A 834 -37.01 -21.75 -41.87
C ILE A 834 -37.38 -20.61 -40.92
N ARG A 835 -37.70 -20.94 -39.65
CA ARG A 835 -37.84 -19.95 -38.57
C ARG A 835 -37.21 -20.41 -37.27
N TRP A 836 -36.68 -19.47 -36.47
CA TRP A 836 -36.10 -19.73 -35.15
C TRP A 836 -36.36 -18.58 -34.15
N ARG A 837 -36.35 -18.89 -32.84
CA ARG A 837 -36.41 -17.89 -31.75
C ARG A 837 -35.76 -18.39 -30.45
N VAL A 838 -35.45 -17.48 -29.53
CA VAL A 838 -34.97 -17.83 -28.17
C VAL A 838 -36.14 -18.40 -27.36
N LYS A 839 -35.95 -19.55 -26.72
CA LYS A 839 -37.02 -20.32 -26.05
C LYS A 839 -37.72 -19.59 -24.89
N ALA A 840 -36.98 -18.77 -24.15
CA ALA A 840 -37.47 -17.99 -23.01
C ALA A 840 -37.49 -16.47 -23.27
N GLY A 841 -37.41 -16.06 -24.55
CA GLY A 841 -37.41 -14.66 -24.96
C GLY A 841 -38.80 -14.15 -25.39
N PRO A 842 -38.95 -12.84 -25.62
CA PRO A 842 -40.22 -12.21 -26.00
C PRO A 842 -40.64 -12.55 -27.45
N ASP A 843 -41.32 -13.69 -27.59
CA ASP A 843 -42.17 -14.25 -28.67
C ASP A 843 -41.81 -14.13 -30.17
N ALA A 844 -41.07 -13.12 -30.62
CA ALA A 844 -40.80 -12.87 -32.04
C ALA A 844 -40.00 -14.01 -32.72
N TRP A 845 -40.42 -14.38 -33.92
CA TRP A 845 -39.75 -15.35 -34.78
C TRP A 845 -38.85 -14.66 -35.82
N SER A 846 -37.61 -15.10 -35.92
CA SER A 846 -36.72 -14.80 -37.06
C SER A 846 -36.97 -15.78 -38.20
N TYR A 847 -36.75 -15.36 -39.45
CA TYR A 847 -37.07 -16.13 -40.66
C TYR A 847 -35.92 -16.14 -41.67
N TYR A 848 -35.79 -17.24 -42.42
CA TYR A 848 -34.88 -17.37 -43.57
C TYR A 848 -35.52 -18.23 -44.67
N ASN A 849 -35.48 -17.74 -45.91
CA ASN A 849 -35.90 -18.51 -47.08
C ASN A 849 -34.67 -19.12 -47.75
N ALA A 850 -34.60 -20.46 -47.80
CA ALA A 850 -33.57 -21.19 -48.52
C ALA A 850 -33.95 -21.32 -50.02
N PRO A 851 -33.08 -20.87 -50.94
CA PRO A 851 -33.25 -21.09 -52.38
C PRO A 851 -33.38 -22.57 -52.79
N SER A 852 -33.81 -22.77 -54.04
CA SER A 852 -34.07 -24.08 -54.64
C SER A 852 -32.86 -25.03 -54.57
N GLY A 853 -33.12 -26.31 -54.32
CA GLY A 853 -32.11 -27.38 -54.38
C GLY A 853 -31.07 -27.38 -53.25
N ILE A 854 -31.17 -26.46 -52.29
CA ILE A 854 -30.30 -26.44 -51.11
C ILE A 854 -30.90 -27.34 -50.01
N ARG A 855 -30.02 -28.06 -49.31
CA ARG A 855 -30.35 -29.03 -48.24
C ARG A 855 -29.78 -28.67 -46.86
N ILE A 856 -29.13 -27.51 -46.77
CA ILE A 856 -28.52 -26.95 -45.56
C ILE A 856 -28.71 -25.42 -45.51
N ALA A 857 -28.78 -24.85 -44.32
CA ALA A 857 -28.76 -23.40 -44.12
C ALA A 857 -27.96 -23.05 -42.86
N THR A 858 -26.94 -22.21 -43.01
CA THR A 858 -26.09 -21.75 -41.90
C THR A 858 -26.54 -20.38 -41.43
N ILE A 859 -26.99 -20.29 -40.18
CA ILE A 859 -27.38 -19.04 -39.52
C ILE A 859 -26.21 -18.57 -38.65
N ASN A 860 -25.99 -17.25 -38.63
CA ASN A 860 -24.91 -16.57 -37.91
C ASN A 860 -25.50 -15.46 -37.02
N GLY A 861 -24.73 -14.98 -36.04
CA GLY A 861 -25.15 -13.90 -35.15
C GLY A 861 -26.10 -14.36 -34.04
N LEU A 862 -26.09 -15.65 -33.70
CA LEU A 862 -26.79 -16.16 -32.52
C LEU A 862 -26.06 -15.77 -31.24
N THR A 863 -26.79 -15.67 -30.13
CA THR A 863 -26.24 -15.46 -28.79
C THR A 863 -25.63 -16.77 -28.28
N SER A 864 -24.48 -16.71 -27.59
CA SER A 864 -23.79 -17.90 -27.07
C SER A 864 -24.48 -18.49 -25.83
N ASN A 865 -24.25 -19.80 -25.59
CA ASN A 865 -24.81 -20.54 -24.45
C ASN A 865 -26.34 -20.36 -24.27
N THR A 866 -27.08 -20.26 -25.37
CA THR A 866 -28.50 -19.88 -25.40
C THR A 866 -29.34 -20.97 -26.09
N GLU A 867 -30.48 -21.34 -25.50
CA GLU A 867 -31.40 -22.34 -26.07
C GLU A 867 -32.40 -21.70 -27.05
N TYR A 868 -32.44 -22.24 -28.26
CA TYR A 868 -33.28 -21.81 -29.38
C TYR A 868 -34.26 -22.92 -29.79
N GLU A 869 -35.42 -22.51 -30.31
CA GLU A 869 -36.41 -23.38 -30.95
C GLU A 869 -36.52 -23.03 -32.44
N TRP A 870 -36.70 -24.04 -33.31
CA TRP A 870 -36.79 -23.85 -34.76
C TRP A 870 -37.77 -24.81 -35.47
N GLN A 871 -38.21 -24.42 -36.67
CA GLN A 871 -39.11 -25.15 -37.57
C GLN A 871 -38.80 -24.83 -39.05
N ILE A 872 -39.23 -25.69 -39.97
CA ILE A 872 -39.13 -25.50 -41.43
C ILE A 872 -40.46 -25.85 -42.13
N ARG A 873 -40.69 -25.32 -43.33
CA ARG A 873 -41.75 -25.79 -44.26
C ARG A 873 -41.28 -25.82 -45.71
N THR A 874 -41.90 -26.69 -46.52
CA THR A 874 -41.66 -26.83 -47.96
C THR A 874 -42.55 -25.87 -48.75
N ILE A 875 -42.02 -25.35 -49.86
CA ILE A 875 -42.77 -24.64 -50.90
C ILE A 875 -42.48 -25.39 -52.22
N CYS A 876 -43.51 -26.02 -52.78
CA CYS A 876 -43.42 -26.84 -53.99
C CYS A 876 -43.50 -26.00 -55.28
N ASN A 877 -43.02 -26.55 -56.42
CA ASN A 877 -42.90 -25.86 -57.73
C ASN A 877 -44.20 -25.22 -58.25
N ASN A 878 -45.35 -25.73 -57.80
CA ASN A 878 -46.70 -25.25 -58.13
C ASN A 878 -47.20 -24.15 -57.17
N ASN A 879 -46.30 -23.56 -56.36
CA ASN A 879 -46.57 -22.65 -55.26
C ASN A 879 -47.50 -23.18 -54.16
N SER A 880 -47.78 -24.49 -54.09
CA SER A 880 -48.42 -25.05 -52.89
C SER A 880 -47.39 -25.20 -51.76
N ILE A 881 -47.83 -24.97 -50.53
CA ILE A 881 -46.98 -24.91 -49.35
C ILE A 881 -47.37 -26.01 -48.36
N SER A 882 -46.39 -26.57 -47.66
CA SER A 882 -46.66 -27.46 -46.53
C SER A 882 -46.93 -26.65 -45.26
N ASP A 883 -47.55 -27.31 -44.28
CA ASP A 883 -47.45 -26.87 -42.88
C ASP A 883 -45.99 -26.83 -42.40
N PHE A 884 -45.76 -26.12 -41.30
CA PHE A 884 -44.49 -26.20 -40.57
C PHE A 884 -44.34 -27.56 -39.87
N THR A 885 -43.11 -28.06 -39.84
CA THR A 885 -42.72 -29.23 -39.05
C THR A 885 -42.88 -28.98 -37.54
N ASN A 886 -42.86 -30.04 -36.74
CA ASN A 886 -42.82 -29.95 -35.28
C ASN A 886 -41.65 -29.07 -34.76
N LEU A 887 -41.74 -28.59 -33.53
CA LEU A 887 -40.71 -27.77 -32.87
C LEU A 887 -39.48 -28.60 -32.49
N PHE A 888 -38.32 -28.21 -33.02
CA PHE A 888 -37.01 -28.76 -32.64
C PHE A 888 -36.21 -27.73 -31.84
N LYS A 889 -35.26 -28.20 -31.01
CA LYS A 889 -34.48 -27.34 -30.10
C LYS A 889 -32.98 -27.58 -30.24
N PHE A 890 -32.18 -26.55 -29.99
CA PHE A 890 -30.72 -26.65 -29.88
C PHE A 890 -30.20 -25.57 -28.93
N THR A 891 -28.99 -25.75 -28.41
CA THR A 891 -28.28 -24.76 -27.60
C THR A 891 -27.00 -24.38 -28.32
N THR A 892 -26.71 -23.09 -28.45
CA THR A 892 -25.41 -22.62 -28.96
C THR A 892 -24.28 -22.94 -27.99
N SER A 893 -23.09 -23.20 -28.51
CA SER A 893 -21.91 -23.47 -27.67
C SER A 893 -21.57 -22.26 -26.79
N GLN A 894 -20.78 -22.48 -25.75
CA GLN A 894 -20.20 -21.38 -24.98
C GLN A 894 -19.03 -20.79 -25.78
N SER A 895 -18.95 -19.47 -25.89
CA SER A 895 -17.79 -18.81 -26.51
C SER A 895 -16.53 -19.02 -25.67
N CYS A 896 -15.43 -19.41 -26.31
CA CYS A 896 -14.11 -19.49 -25.67
C CYS A 896 -13.74 -18.11 -25.12
N ALA A 897 -13.44 -18.01 -23.82
CA ALA A 897 -13.25 -16.73 -23.16
C ALA A 897 -11.90 -16.08 -23.53
N ASP A 898 -11.90 -14.75 -23.71
CA ASP A 898 -10.67 -13.97 -23.82
C ASP A 898 -9.90 -14.02 -22.49
N ILE A 899 -8.56 -14.07 -22.57
CA ILE A 899 -7.69 -14.32 -21.42
C ILE A 899 -7.50 -13.06 -20.57
N SER A 900 -7.69 -13.18 -19.26
CA SER A 900 -7.53 -12.12 -18.26
C SER A 900 -6.26 -12.27 -17.39
N SER A 901 -6.02 -11.26 -16.54
CA SER A 901 -4.96 -11.20 -15.52
C SER A 901 -3.53 -11.48 -16.01
N LEU A 902 -3.23 -11.00 -17.23
CA LEU A 902 -1.91 -11.12 -17.84
C LEU A 902 -0.87 -10.38 -16.99
N SER A 903 0.21 -11.09 -16.63
CA SER A 903 1.33 -10.54 -15.86
C SER A 903 2.64 -11.23 -16.22
N GLN A 904 3.76 -10.67 -15.78
CA GLN A 904 5.07 -11.27 -15.99
C GLN A 904 6.03 -11.04 -14.81
N GLU A 905 6.82 -12.06 -14.48
CA GLU A 905 8.00 -11.98 -13.63
C GLU A 905 9.23 -12.00 -14.53
N VAL A 906 10.13 -11.03 -14.40
CA VAL A 906 11.20 -10.80 -15.39
C VAL A 906 12.58 -10.91 -14.75
N GLY A 907 13.43 -11.75 -15.34
CA GLY A 907 14.83 -11.90 -14.99
C GLY A 907 15.76 -11.10 -15.91
N ILE A 908 17.06 -11.39 -15.82
CA ILE A 908 18.09 -10.76 -16.66
C ILE A 908 18.05 -11.33 -18.09
N THR A 909 17.78 -12.63 -18.22
CA THR A 909 17.87 -13.42 -19.46
C THR A 909 16.63 -14.32 -19.70
N TYR A 910 15.57 -14.10 -18.93
CA TYR A 910 14.32 -14.88 -18.98
C TYR A 910 13.12 -14.04 -18.50
N ALA A 911 11.91 -14.51 -18.78
CA ALA A 911 10.67 -14.05 -18.14
C ALA A 911 9.71 -15.22 -17.94
N ILE A 912 8.95 -15.22 -16.85
CA ILE A 912 7.82 -16.13 -16.61
C ILE A 912 6.55 -15.31 -16.85
N LEU A 913 5.80 -15.69 -17.87
CA LEU A 913 4.57 -15.03 -18.30
C LEU A 913 3.38 -15.78 -17.69
N LYS A 914 2.37 -15.06 -17.16
CA LYS A 914 1.28 -15.65 -16.37
C LYS A 914 -0.09 -15.10 -16.78
N TRP A 915 -1.15 -15.91 -16.61
CA TRP A 915 -2.52 -15.61 -17.01
C TRP A 915 -3.56 -16.46 -16.25
N ASP A 916 -4.83 -16.03 -16.26
CA ASP A 916 -5.94 -16.85 -15.73
C ASP A 916 -6.24 -18.05 -16.65
N THR A 917 -6.43 -19.24 -16.09
CA THR A 917 -6.83 -20.42 -16.87
C THR A 917 -8.24 -20.26 -17.43
N VAL A 918 -8.41 -20.45 -18.73
CA VAL A 918 -9.70 -20.35 -19.41
C VAL A 918 -10.49 -21.65 -19.19
N PRO A 919 -11.73 -21.59 -18.65
CA PRO A 919 -12.56 -22.77 -18.48
C PRO A 919 -12.83 -23.47 -19.82
N LYS A 920 -12.54 -24.78 -19.87
CA LYS A 920 -12.59 -25.62 -21.09
C LYS A 920 -11.54 -25.32 -22.15
N ALA A 921 -10.47 -24.56 -21.85
CA ALA A 921 -9.31 -24.54 -22.73
C ALA A 921 -8.67 -25.95 -22.82
N ASP A 922 -8.22 -26.30 -24.01
CA ASP A 922 -7.50 -27.53 -24.34
C ASP A 922 -5.99 -27.28 -24.34
N HIS A 923 -5.57 -26.22 -25.04
CA HIS A 923 -4.19 -25.73 -25.09
C HIS A 923 -4.14 -24.22 -25.34
N TYR A 924 -2.98 -23.61 -25.08
CA TYR A 924 -2.74 -22.18 -25.33
C TYR A 924 -1.67 -21.97 -26.40
N LEU A 925 -1.76 -20.87 -27.15
CA LEU A 925 -0.70 -20.41 -28.06
C LEU A 925 -0.14 -19.08 -27.56
N LEU A 926 1.07 -19.15 -27.04
CA LEU A 926 1.90 -18.02 -26.65
C LEU A 926 2.72 -17.55 -27.85
N ARG A 927 2.86 -16.23 -28.02
CA ARG A 927 3.86 -15.64 -28.92
C ARG A 927 4.61 -14.49 -28.27
N TRP A 928 5.90 -14.36 -28.57
CA TRP A 928 6.74 -13.27 -28.09
C TRP A 928 7.77 -12.84 -29.14
N ARG A 929 8.29 -11.62 -29.01
CA ARG A 929 9.37 -11.07 -29.84
C ARG A 929 10.15 -10.00 -29.10
N ILE A 930 11.39 -9.74 -29.50
CA ILE A 930 12.01 -8.44 -29.21
C ILE A 930 11.24 -7.34 -29.96
N GLN A 931 11.20 -6.12 -29.44
CA GLN A 931 10.48 -5.01 -30.05
C GLN A 931 10.93 -4.79 -31.52
N ASN A 932 9.96 -4.63 -32.42
CA ASN A 932 10.13 -4.59 -33.89
C ASN A 932 10.70 -5.88 -34.55
N GLY A 933 10.92 -6.95 -33.80
CA GLY A 933 11.37 -8.25 -34.31
C GLY A 933 10.27 -9.13 -34.92
N ALA A 934 10.66 -10.33 -35.34
CA ALA A 934 9.76 -11.40 -35.76
C ALA A 934 9.16 -12.13 -34.55
N TRP A 935 7.91 -12.60 -34.68
CA TRP A 935 7.23 -13.39 -33.64
C TRP A 935 7.75 -14.83 -33.56
N MET A 936 8.17 -15.24 -32.36
CA MET A 936 8.37 -16.63 -31.95
C MET A 936 7.08 -17.16 -31.30
N TYR A 937 6.89 -18.48 -31.29
CA TYR A 937 5.64 -19.13 -30.89
C TYR A 937 5.91 -20.39 -30.06
N ILE A 938 5.09 -20.63 -29.02
CA ILE A 938 5.05 -21.87 -28.23
C ILE A 938 3.58 -22.31 -28.09
N ASN A 939 3.30 -23.58 -28.42
CA ASN A 939 2.07 -24.26 -28.01
C ASN A 939 2.27 -24.81 -26.59
N ILE A 940 1.31 -24.53 -25.71
CA ILE A 940 1.30 -24.96 -24.31
C ILE A 940 0.18 -26.00 -24.18
N ASN A 941 0.55 -27.27 -24.21
CA ASN A 941 -0.37 -28.40 -24.37
C ASN A 941 -0.99 -28.89 -23.03
N GLU A 942 -1.04 -28.02 -22.03
CA GLU A 942 -1.53 -28.31 -20.68
C GLU A 942 -2.33 -27.12 -20.13
N GLN A 943 -3.17 -27.36 -19.13
CA GLN A 943 -3.93 -26.33 -18.40
C GLN A 943 -3.03 -25.53 -17.43
N SER A 944 -1.96 -24.93 -17.96
CA SER A 944 -1.06 -24.07 -17.21
C SER A 944 -1.57 -22.63 -17.14
N SER A 945 -1.31 -21.97 -16.01
CA SER A 945 -1.45 -20.52 -15.80
C SER A 945 -0.16 -19.74 -16.04
N GLU A 946 0.96 -20.42 -16.35
CA GLU A 946 2.26 -19.76 -16.61
C GLU A 946 3.16 -20.51 -17.61
N GLN A 947 4.07 -19.77 -18.25
CA GLN A 947 5.13 -20.30 -19.13
C GLN A 947 6.38 -19.42 -19.03
N GLN A 948 7.55 -20.06 -18.85
CA GLN A 948 8.84 -19.37 -18.94
C GLN A 948 9.32 -19.28 -20.40
N ILE A 949 9.84 -18.13 -20.78
CA ILE A 949 10.63 -17.89 -22.00
C ILE A 949 12.03 -17.41 -21.63
N GLY A 950 13.05 -17.90 -22.33
CA GLY A 950 14.44 -17.75 -21.93
C GLY A 950 14.82 -18.58 -20.70
N CYS A 951 16.05 -18.42 -20.21
CA CYS A 951 16.58 -19.16 -19.07
C CYS A 951 17.61 -18.34 -18.28
N ALA A 952 17.81 -18.67 -17.01
CA ALA A 952 18.94 -18.15 -16.22
C ALA A 952 20.25 -18.93 -16.47
N VAL A 953 20.16 -20.21 -16.84
CA VAL A 953 21.30 -21.13 -17.04
C VAL A 953 21.00 -22.13 -18.17
N CYS A 954 21.24 -21.70 -19.41
CA CYS A 954 21.25 -22.54 -20.62
C CYS A 954 22.03 -21.81 -21.74
N ASN A 955 22.03 -22.30 -22.98
CA ASN A 955 22.87 -21.73 -24.06
C ASN A 955 22.48 -20.27 -24.37
N GLU A 956 23.43 -19.45 -24.81
CA GLU A 956 23.18 -18.03 -25.11
C GLU A 956 22.11 -17.82 -26.20
N ALA A 957 21.98 -18.76 -27.16
CA ALA A 957 20.94 -18.74 -28.19
C ALA A 957 19.51 -18.98 -27.64
N ASP A 958 19.41 -19.58 -26.46
CA ASP A 958 18.15 -19.91 -25.77
C ASP A 958 17.81 -18.85 -24.69
N GLN A 959 18.64 -17.82 -24.51
CA GLN A 959 18.46 -16.73 -23.55
C GLN A 959 17.74 -15.53 -24.18
N LEU A 960 16.97 -14.78 -23.37
CA LEU A 960 16.56 -13.43 -23.76
C LEU A 960 17.74 -12.46 -23.63
N LEU A 961 17.85 -11.50 -24.54
CA LEU A 961 18.84 -10.43 -24.43
C LEU A 961 18.52 -9.55 -23.20
N PRO A 962 19.50 -9.22 -22.33
CA PRO A 962 19.29 -8.27 -21.24
C PRO A 962 19.03 -6.85 -21.76
N ILE A 963 18.50 -5.96 -20.90
CA ILE A 963 18.34 -4.51 -21.20
C ILE A 963 17.45 -4.28 -22.44
N SER A 964 16.54 -5.21 -22.75
CA SER A 964 15.82 -5.28 -24.02
C SER A 964 14.31 -5.36 -23.82
N THR A 965 13.56 -4.59 -24.62
CA THR A 965 12.09 -4.62 -24.64
C THR A 965 11.58 -5.81 -25.46
N TYR A 966 10.77 -6.66 -24.83
CA TYR A 966 10.07 -7.75 -25.47
C TYR A 966 8.56 -7.50 -25.45
N GLU A 967 7.88 -7.97 -26.49
CA GLU A 967 6.43 -7.94 -26.64
C GLU A 967 5.89 -9.36 -26.61
N TRP A 968 4.76 -9.61 -25.94
CA TRP A 968 4.08 -10.91 -25.94
C TRP A 968 2.56 -10.82 -26.02
N GLN A 969 1.95 -11.89 -26.52
CA GLN A 969 0.51 -12.09 -26.60
C GLN A 969 0.18 -13.59 -26.43
N ILE A 970 -1.00 -13.90 -25.91
CA ILE A 970 -1.49 -15.27 -25.76
C ILE A 970 -2.95 -15.37 -26.21
N ARG A 971 -3.38 -16.58 -26.63
CA ARG A 971 -4.79 -16.97 -26.80
C ARG A 971 -5.02 -18.40 -26.35
N ALA A 972 -6.27 -18.73 -26.01
CA ALA A 972 -6.70 -20.08 -25.68
C ALA A 972 -7.39 -20.73 -26.88
N PHE A 973 -7.23 -22.04 -27.02
CA PHE A 973 -8.10 -22.89 -27.84
C PHE A 973 -9.01 -23.70 -26.92
N CYS A 974 -10.31 -23.73 -27.20
CA CYS A 974 -11.28 -24.49 -26.42
C CYS A 974 -11.65 -25.84 -27.08
N ASN A 975 -10.93 -26.25 -28.13
CA ASN A 975 -11.00 -27.60 -28.69
C ASN A 975 -9.67 -28.08 -29.29
N VAL A 976 -9.46 -29.40 -29.27
CA VAL A 976 -8.28 -30.10 -29.82
C VAL A 976 -8.02 -29.78 -31.29
N GLU A 977 -9.09 -29.55 -32.07
CA GLU A 977 -9.02 -29.25 -33.50
C GLU A 977 -8.51 -27.84 -33.82
N GLY A 978 -8.38 -26.97 -32.81
CA GLY A 978 -7.91 -25.59 -32.96
C GLY A 978 -8.88 -24.66 -33.71
N THR A 979 -10.16 -25.03 -33.81
CA THR A 979 -11.18 -24.31 -34.59
C THR A 979 -12.06 -23.37 -33.75
N GLU A 980 -12.08 -23.52 -32.43
CA GLU A 980 -12.68 -22.58 -31.48
C GLU A 980 -11.58 -21.99 -30.58
N TYR A 981 -11.30 -20.69 -30.73
CA TYR A 981 -10.28 -19.96 -29.98
C TYR A 981 -10.75 -18.58 -29.56
N SER A 982 -10.16 -18.07 -28.48
CA SER A 982 -10.28 -16.65 -28.10
C SER A 982 -9.34 -15.76 -28.92
N ASN A 983 -9.55 -14.45 -28.83
CA ASN A 983 -8.65 -13.50 -29.50
C ASN A 983 -7.25 -13.57 -28.90
N PHE A 984 -6.23 -13.17 -29.67
CA PHE A 984 -4.96 -12.81 -29.04
C PHE A 984 -5.19 -11.62 -28.13
N SER A 985 -4.67 -11.71 -26.90
CA SER A 985 -4.65 -10.63 -25.93
C SER A 985 -4.11 -9.31 -26.50
N GLY A 986 -4.41 -8.18 -25.84
CA GLY A 986 -3.65 -6.94 -26.08
C GLY A 986 -2.15 -7.18 -25.93
N ILE A 987 -1.33 -6.50 -26.74
CA ILE A 987 0.13 -6.63 -26.69
C ILE A 987 0.62 -6.23 -25.30
N GLN A 988 1.21 -7.19 -24.58
CA GLN A 988 1.91 -6.95 -23.33
C GLN A 988 3.38 -6.66 -23.65
N GLN A 989 3.98 -5.72 -22.92
CA GLN A 989 5.40 -5.39 -23.06
C GLN A 989 6.12 -5.61 -21.73
N PHE A 990 7.34 -6.15 -21.79
CA PHE A 990 8.23 -6.27 -20.65
C PHE A 990 9.68 -5.94 -21.04
N TYR A 991 10.51 -5.70 -20.03
CA TYR A 991 11.89 -5.25 -20.22
C TYR A 991 12.83 -6.09 -19.37
N THR A 992 13.75 -6.81 -20.01
CA THR A 992 14.70 -7.71 -19.33
C THR A 992 15.65 -6.94 -18.42
N LEU A 993 15.85 -7.44 -17.20
CA LEU A 993 16.60 -6.73 -16.18
C LEU A 993 18.07 -6.53 -16.59
N LYS A 994 18.67 -5.40 -16.16
CA LYS A 994 20.11 -5.16 -16.33
C LYS A 994 20.91 -6.24 -15.58
N PRO A 995 21.94 -6.85 -16.20
CA PRO A 995 22.86 -7.74 -15.49
C PRO A 995 23.47 -7.02 -14.29
N LYS A 996 23.50 -7.66 -13.11
CA LYS A 996 23.74 -6.98 -11.83
C LYS A 996 25.22 -6.63 -11.60
N SER A 997 25.71 -5.66 -12.36
CA SER A 997 26.92 -4.88 -12.09
C SER A 997 26.89 -4.37 -10.65
N ILE A 998 27.93 -4.63 -9.86
CA ILE A 998 28.01 -4.17 -8.46
C ILE A 998 28.44 -2.70 -8.42
N GLN A 999 27.50 -1.80 -8.76
CA GLN A 999 27.55 -0.37 -8.45
C GLN A 999 26.17 0.25 -8.69
N GLN A 1000 25.84 1.26 -7.86
CA GLN A 1000 24.61 2.04 -8.00
C GLN A 1000 24.73 3.03 -9.16
N ASN A 1001 23.59 3.46 -9.70
CA ASN A 1001 23.44 4.88 -10.05
C ASN A 1001 21.98 5.30 -9.86
N VAL A 1002 21.77 6.55 -9.47
CA VAL A 1002 20.49 7.04 -8.96
C VAL A 1002 19.64 7.67 -10.08
N THR A 1003 18.34 7.43 -10.05
CA THR A 1003 17.35 8.39 -10.57
C THR A 1003 16.09 8.31 -9.71
N SER A 1004 15.44 9.44 -9.47
CA SER A 1004 14.50 9.63 -8.37
C SER A 1004 13.22 8.78 -8.47
N LYS A 1005 13.04 7.88 -7.50
CA LYS A 1005 11.72 7.45 -6.99
C LYS A 1005 11.74 7.53 -5.47
N THR A 1006 10.63 7.98 -4.88
CA THR A 1006 10.41 8.08 -3.43
C THR A 1006 10.40 6.69 -2.81
N SER A 1007 11.38 6.40 -1.94
CA SER A 1007 11.51 5.09 -1.29
C SER A 1007 10.60 4.97 -0.07
N ILE A 1008 9.96 3.81 0.09
CA ILE A 1008 8.98 3.54 1.17
C ILE A 1008 9.62 3.64 2.58
N SER A 1009 10.94 3.60 2.65
CA SER A 1009 11.76 3.74 3.86
C SER A 1009 11.48 4.99 4.71
N SER A 1010 10.99 6.09 4.14
CA SER A 1010 10.68 7.31 4.90
C SER A 1010 9.34 7.25 5.64
N ASN A 1011 8.38 6.47 5.12
CA ASN A 1011 6.98 6.58 5.54
C ASN A 1011 6.51 5.41 6.41
N PHE A 1012 7.20 4.26 6.40
CA PHE A 1012 6.91 3.14 7.30
C PHE A 1012 7.48 3.39 8.71
N ASN A 1013 6.62 3.65 9.69
CA ASN A 1013 6.96 3.91 11.09
C ASN A 1013 6.27 2.93 12.03
N VAL A 1014 6.88 2.75 13.21
CA VAL A 1014 6.26 2.03 14.34
C VAL A 1014 6.39 2.90 15.58
N TYR A 1015 5.26 3.21 16.21
CA TYR A 1015 5.17 4.09 17.37
C TYR A 1015 4.12 3.57 18.38
N PRO A 1016 4.39 3.62 19.70
CA PRO A 1016 5.69 3.92 20.31
C PRO A 1016 6.73 2.84 19.96
N ASN A 1017 8.02 3.18 20.05
CA ASN A 1017 9.12 2.23 19.92
C ASN A 1017 10.33 2.79 20.70
N PRO A 1018 10.65 2.27 21.91
CA PRO A 1018 10.08 1.07 22.54
C PRO A 1018 8.57 1.15 22.86
N PHE A 1019 7.91 0.00 23.02
CA PHE A 1019 6.48 -0.14 23.30
C PHE A 1019 6.21 -1.08 24.49
N ASN A 1020 5.05 -0.98 25.12
CA ASN A 1020 4.67 -1.85 26.26
C ASN A 1020 3.89 -3.08 25.74
N GLU A 1021 2.55 -3.00 25.71
CA GLU A 1021 1.70 -4.08 25.14
C GLU A 1021 1.36 -3.81 23.66
N ASN A 1022 1.13 -2.55 23.28
CA ASN A 1022 0.59 -2.15 21.98
C ASN A 1022 1.55 -1.25 21.20
N PHE A 1023 1.58 -1.43 19.87
CA PHE A 1023 2.29 -0.55 18.95
C PHE A 1023 1.45 -0.28 17.69
N SER A 1024 1.46 0.97 17.21
CA SER A 1024 0.85 1.36 15.93
C SER A 1024 1.91 1.36 14.83
N ILE A 1025 1.53 0.81 13.69
CA ILE A 1025 2.34 0.71 12.48
C ILE A 1025 1.73 1.68 11.47
N GLU A 1026 2.41 2.79 11.23
CA GLU A 1026 1.98 3.83 10.29
C GLU A 1026 2.74 3.66 8.97
N TYR A 1027 2.05 3.75 7.84
CA TYR A 1027 2.69 3.67 6.55
C TYR A 1027 1.88 4.37 5.45
N ASN A 1028 2.59 5.03 4.55
CA ASN A 1028 2.04 5.50 3.28
C ASN A 1028 2.37 4.48 2.19
N ILE A 1029 1.37 4.10 1.38
CA ILE A 1029 1.60 3.40 0.12
C ILE A 1029 1.33 4.33 -1.07
N PRO A 1030 2.26 4.45 -2.04
CA PRO A 1030 2.18 5.42 -3.14
C PRO A 1030 1.34 4.96 -4.34
N GLN A 1031 0.64 3.84 -4.21
CA GLN A 1031 -0.34 3.29 -5.15
C GLN A 1031 -1.14 2.20 -4.45
N ASN A 1032 -2.28 1.78 -5.00
CA ASN A 1032 -3.01 0.61 -4.49
C ASN A 1032 -2.15 -0.67 -4.58
N GLY A 1033 -2.23 -1.58 -3.61
CA GLY A 1033 -1.50 -2.86 -3.65
C GLY A 1033 -1.66 -3.72 -2.41
N ASN A 1034 -1.07 -4.93 -2.46
CA ASN A 1034 -1.03 -5.83 -1.31
C ASN A 1034 0.04 -5.38 -0.30
N VAL A 1035 -0.41 -5.18 0.93
CA VAL A 1035 0.41 -4.90 2.12
C VAL A 1035 0.44 -6.13 3.00
N THR A 1036 1.63 -6.72 3.17
CA THR A 1036 1.88 -7.79 4.14
C THR A 1036 2.80 -7.27 5.23
N ILE A 1037 2.38 -7.43 6.48
CA ILE A 1037 3.14 -7.01 7.66
C ILE A 1037 3.27 -8.21 8.60
N GLU A 1038 4.49 -8.57 8.95
CA GLU A 1038 4.82 -9.76 9.71
C GLU A 1038 5.75 -9.44 10.88
N LEU A 1039 5.67 -10.23 11.95
CA LEU A 1039 6.48 -10.06 13.15
C LEU A 1039 7.43 -11.24 13.34
N PHE A 1040 8.69 -10.95 13.67
CA PHE A 1040 9.74 -11.93 13.89
C PHE A 1040 10.44 -11.71 15.24
N ASP A 1041 10.93 -12.80 15.85
CA ASP A 1041 11.77 -12.75 17.07
C ASP A 1041 13.25 -12.42 16.75
N LEU A 1042 14.08 -12.35 17.80
CA LEU A 1042 15.54 -12.15 17.67
C LEU A 1042 16.28 -13.25 16.88
N LYS A 1043 15.67 -14.43 16.68
CA LYS A 1043 16.24 -15.57 15.97
C LYS A 1043 15.77 -15.65 14.52
N GLY A 1044 14.90 -14.74 14.08
CA GLY A 1044 14.29 -14.74 12.75
C GLY A 1044 13.13 -15.73 12.59
N GLN A 1045 12.57 -16.26 13.68
CA GLN A 1045 11.35 -17.06 13.65
C GLN A 1045 10.12 -16.14 13.54
N LYS A 1046 9.20 -16.44 12.61
CA LYS A 1046 7.95 -15.68 12.49
C LYS A 1046 7.04 -15.98 13.68
N ILE A 1047 6.61 -14.93 14.37
CA ILE A 1047 5.64 -14.98 15.47
C ILE A 1047 4.22 -14.88 14.90
N SER A 1048 3.96 -13.86 14.07
CA SER A 1048 2.63 -13.57 13.55
C SER A 1048 2.64 -12.86 12.21
N THR A 1049 1.48 -12.76 11.58
CA THR A 1049 1.22 -11.92 10.41
C THR A 1049 0.16 -10.91 10.84
N ILE A 1050 0.59 -9.66 10.98
CA ILE A 1050 -0.19 -8.53 11.51
C ILE A 1050 -1.19 -8.04 10.45
N ALA A 1051 -0.76 -8.03 9.19
CA ALA A 1051 -1.60 -7.71 8.05
C ALA A 1051 -1.20 -8.55 6.84
N ASN A 1052 -2.18 -8.88 6.00
CA ASN A 1052 -2.01 -9.40 4.65
C ASN A 1052 -3.29 -9.04 3.89
N LYS A 1053 -3.35 -7.83 3.34
CA LYS A 1053 -4.55 -7.25 2.74
C LYS A 1053 -4.20 -6.33 1.57
N TYR A 1054 -5.13 -6.20 0.64
CA TYR A 1054 -5.07 -5.18 -0.40
C TYR A 1054 -5.53 -3.84 0.17
N GLU A 1055 -4.77 -2.77 -0.06
CA GLU A 1055 -5.07 -1.42 0.40
C GLU A 1055 -4.91 -0.39 -0.73
N THR A 1056 -5.59 0.74 -0.56
CA THR A 1056 -5.58 1.86 -1.52
C THR A 1056 -4.42 2.83 -1.26
N GLU A 1057 -4.01 3.58 -2.27
CA GLU A 1057 -3.07 4.69 -2.14
C GLU A 1057 -3.44 5.62 -0.97
N GLY A 1058 -2.44 6.02 -0.17
CA GLY A 1058 -2.63 6.90 0.98
C GLY A 1058 -1.91 6.45 2.25
N ASN A 1059 -2.21 7.13 3.36
CA ASN A 1059 -1.70 6.83 4.70
C ASN A 1059 -2.62 5.84 5.42
N HIS A 1060 -2.02 4.83 6.05
CA HIS A 1060 -2.70 3.81 6.85
C HIS A 1060 -2.03 3.67 8.21
N THR A 1061 -2.81 3.22 9.20
CA THR A 1061 -2.35 2.93 10.56
C THR A 1061 -2.93 1.58 11.00
N ILE A 1062 -2.08 0.67 11.46
CA ILE A 1062 -2.49 -0.61 12.06
C ILE A 1062 -1.92 -0.72 13.47
N THR A 1063 -2.78 -0.74 14.48
CA THR A 1063 -2.37 -1.08 15.85
C THR A 1063 -2.32 -2.59 16.03
N ASN A 1064 -1.26 -3.08 16.66
CA ASN A 1064 -1.08 -4.49 17.04
C ASN A 1064 -0.64 -4.62 18.50
N SER A 1065 -0.85 -5.79 19.09
CA SER A 1065 -0.57 -6.09 20.49
C SER A 1065 0.33 -7.32 20.66
N LEU A 1066 1.25 -7.29 21.62
CA LEU A 1066 2.07 -8.44 22.05
C LEU A 1066 1.90 -8.66 23.56
N SER A 1067 1.54 -9.89 23.94
CA SER A 1067 1.39 -10.28 25.35
C SER A 1067 2.74 -10.68 25.96
N ASN A 1068 2.92 -10.37 27.25
CA ASN A 1068 4.22 -10.44 27.95
C ASN A 1068 4.80 -11.86 28.16
N ASN A 1069 4.24 -12.90 27.54
CA ASN A 1069 4.69 -14.29 27.67
C ASN A 1069 5.89 -14.64 26.77
N ASP A 1070 6.23 -13.82 25.78
CA ASP A 1070 7.34 -14.12 24.86
C ASP A 1070 8.72 -13.79 25.45
N ASN A 1071 9.67 -14.70 25.25
CA ASN A 1071 11.03 -14.66 25.81
C ASN A 1071 11.98 -13.68 25.09
N SER A 1072 11.46 -12.80 24.24
CA SER A 1072 12.24 -11.74 23.59
C SER A 1072 11.82 -10.37 24.11
N ASN A 1073 12.77 -9.44 24.18
CA ASN A 1073 12.50 -8.01 24.39
C ASN A 1073 12.72 -7.19 23.10
N ILE A 1074 13.10 -7.86 22.00
CA ILE A 1074 13.35 -7.26 20.70
C ILE A 1074 12.65 -8.11 19.64
N TYR A 1075 11.97 -7.43 18.72
CA TYR A 1075 11.30 -8.04 17.58
C TYR A 1075 11.63 -7.28 16.31
N PHE A 1076 11.32 -7.86 15.17
CA PHE A 1076 11.44 -7.22 13.86
C PHE A 1076 10.08 -7.22 13.16
N VAL A 1077 9.58 -6.03 12.82
CA VAL A 1077 8.40 -5.88 11.95
C VAL A 1077 8.89 -5.82 10.52
N ARG A 1078 8.48 -6.80 9.71
CA ARG A 1078 8.73 -6.89 8.27
C ARG A 1078 7.50 -6.41 7.52
N PHE A 1079 7.61 -5.24 6.91
CA PHE A 1079 6.64 -4.70 5.96
C PHE A 1079 7.04 -5.11 4.54
N ILE A 1080 6.06 -5.55 3.75
CA ILE A 1080 6.23 -5.98 2.37
C ILE A 1080 5.13 -5.32 1.53
N PHE A 1081 5.53 -4.58 0.51
CA PHE A 1081 4.64 -3.99 -0.50
C PHE A 1081 5.31 -4.06 -1.86
N ASN A 1082 4.67 -4.71 -2.83
CA ASN A 1082 5.18 -4.87 -4.21
C ASN A 1082 6.66 -5.33 -4.27
N ASN A 1083 7.02 -6.30 -3.43
CA ASN A 1083 8.37 -6.87 -3.22
C ASN A 1083 9.44 -5.92 -2.64
N GLU A 1084 9.14 -4.66 -2.32
CA GLU A 1084 9.98 -3.90 -1.38
C GLU A 1084 9.76 -4.42 0.04
N VAL A 1085 10.86 -4.75 0.74
CA VAL A 1085 10.84 -5.30 2.10
C VAL A 1085 11.53 -4.31 3.04
N VAL A 1086 10.77 -3.69 3.92
CA VAL A 1086 11.28 -2.80 4.97
C VAL A 1086 11.21 -3.53 6.31
N ILE A 1087 12.31 -3.55 7.06
CA ILE A 1087 12.35 -4.19 8.39
C ILE A 1087 12.71 -3.13 9.43
N LYS A 1088 11.83 -2.90 10.42
CA LYS A 1088 12.16 -2.10 11.62
C LYS A 1088 12.30 -3.00 12.84
N LYS A 1089 13.39 -2.81 13.57
CA LYS A 1089 13.57 -3.33 14.93
C LYS A 1089 12.58 -2.60 15.84
N ILE A 1090 11.80 -3.35 16.61
CA ILE A 1090 10.95 -2.82 17.68
C ILE A 1090 11.37 -3.43 19.02
N VAL A 1091 11.28 -2.65 20.09
CA VAL A 1091 11.73 -3.07 21.44
C VAL A 1091 10.53 -3.08 22.38
N GLN A 1092 10.31 -4.20 23.06
CA GLN A 1092 9.27 -4.30 24.09
C GLN A 1092 9.86 -3.96 25.46
N ILE A 1093 9.27 -2.96 26.12
CA ILE A 1093 9.50 -2.66 27.53
C ILE A 1093 8.75 -3.73 28.36
N LYS A 1094 9.41 -4.23 29.41
CA LYS A 1094 8.85 -5.14 30.43
C LYS A 1094 9.01 -4.50 31.80
#